data_AF-A0A4Y4X4P5-F1
#
_entry.id   AF-A0A4Y4X4P5-F1
#
_cell.length_a   1.000
_cell.length_b   1.000
_cell.length_c   1.000
_cell.angle_alpha   90.00
_cell.angle_beta   90.00
_cell.angle_gamma   90.00
#
_symmetry.space_group_name_H-M   'P 1'
#
loop_
_entity.id
_entity.type
_entity.pdbx_description
1 polymer ?
#
loop_
_entity_poly.entity_id
_entity_poly.type
_entity_poly.pdbx_seq_one_letter_code
_entity_poly.pdbx_strand_id
1 'polypeptide(L)'
;MKLPKALNEATAGAALKYHLKRALERSHTISDFSKRLEISAKNSKFSNATMRKIEEITQGVKSAKENITKQEKALEEAITPLKQFGKNYPEFALKPKEALEKLLQEKNGQVAGTAFRDDLGGIDFVWGKDGEDGYGLAHILEKREKQYTRLGLNAEQIKERTDELLKSIPEVIENGMLFKDDLGRISVELNNIRVGLKNTWDNNNLNNHFVVTSYERDEKVLRELETKPPLSNDYKDNSNYSALNLNENNSTKEGLTSQETPLSILEKSQLEKEKKLESERLAKAEKERAQKIKDKEQAELRDKIRAQKNATLGKSELDREIAKSENIPYKELENAPKTSVSLNDDEIYPLKFVIVNKSDLKPNFKNTGTQTRTAVDSKKVEEIAKRFDPKLIIGRGGFDDLPIILRDGQVIAGNHRIAGMLNFNAESRKKYEQALKENFNIRLKPNELLVRMPEQELNDKEIFKLASKSNENRANSFSDTLLSAMSSYNDKLKHLPHKFESDSVENLANQVARVLERDAKIPSANQVENANLCLLSHYATNTPNNSFLEVFDNAYKNLDREQFKAFKEMFANNSANFHNLNNDTVIENFTISPYLTDALDTTAKMLESGNRSDNFSKLAHDIDYLVNTTDENGMNAFIKENKDTYNSVISQLLGSSFARFLRLENPSAQFYDFLAKAKEQMIENAVDIFKGTSKPISQINIFDFIKYGIESGRSSKESRELLDLLPELEKKFNAHEKFLKGSKK
;
A
#
# COMPACT_ATOMS: atom_id res chain seq x y z
N MET A 1 -23.98 43.15 -36.53
CA MET A 1 -23.05 41.99 -36.49
C MET A 1 -23.34 41.21 -35.21
N LYS A 2 -23.93 40.00 -35.29
CA LYS A 2 -24.10 39.11 -34.12
C LYS A 2 -22.87 38.21 -34.03
N LEU A 3 -22.15 38.25 -32.91
CA LEU A 3 -21.00 37.37 -32.65
C LEU A 3 -21.45 35.89 -32.63
N PRO A 4 -20.60 34.95 -33.08
CA PRO A 4 -20.93 33.53 -33.13
C PRO A 4 -21.18 32.95 -31.72
N LYS A 5 -22.17 32.06 -31.63
CA LYS A 5 -22.72 31.49 -30.37
C LYS A 5 -21.65 30.83 -29.48
N ALA A 6 -20.65 30.19 -30.07
CA ALA A 6 -19.54 29.54 -29.37
C ALA A 6 -18.58 30.52 -28.67
N LEU A 7 -18.37 31.72 -29.25
CA LEU A 7 -17.53 32.76 -28.64
C LEU A 7 -18.21 33.34 -27.39
N ASN A 8 -19.54 33.38 -27.36
CA ASN A 8 -20.30 33.84 -26.18
C ASN A 8 -20.23 32.85 -25.00
N GLU A 9 -20.11 31.55 -25.23
CA GLU A 9 -20.05 30.55 -24.15
C GLU A 9 -18.66 30.40 -23.53
N ALA A 10 -17.59 30.44 -24.33
CA ALA A 10 -16.22 30.45 -23.83
C ALA A 10 -15.93 31.72 -22.98
N THR A 11 -16.43 32.87 -23.43
CA THR A 11 -16.31 34.13 -22.69
C THR A 11 -17.20 34.14 -21.44
N ALA A 12 -18.39 33.52 -21.49
CA ALA A 12 -19.26 33.37 -20.33
C ALA A 12 -18.72 32.37 -19.29
N GLY A 13 -18.04 31.31 -19.72
CA GLY A 13 -17.38 30.34 -18.84
C GLY A 13 -16.16 30.93 -18.12
N ALA A 14 -15.34 31.69 -18.85
CA ALA A 14 -14.22 32.44 -18.26
C ALA A 14 -14.71 33.51 -17.27
N ALA A 15 -15.79 34.23 -17.62
CA ALA A 15 -16.43 35.18 -16.71
C ALA A 15 -17.01 34.49 -15.46
N LEU A 16 -17.76 33.40 -15.62
CA LEU A 16 -18.28 32.62 -14.48
C LEU A 16 -17.15 32.15 -13.56
N LYS A 17 -16.06 31.62 -14.14
CA LYS A 17 -14.87 31.19 -13.38
C LYS A 17 -14.21 32.35 -12.63
N TYR A 18 -14.10 33.52 -13.26
CA TYR A 18 -13.60 34.73 -12.63
C TYR A 18 -14.47 35.16 -11.43
N HIS A 19 -15.80 35.16 -11.61
CA HIS A 19 -16.74 35.57 -10.56
C HIS A 19 -16.81 34.56 -9.41
N LEU A 20 -16.75 33.26 -9.68
CA LEU A 20 -16.61 32.21 -8.66
C LEU A 20 -15.31 32.36 -7.88
N LYS A 21 -14.18 32.54 -8.57
CA LYS A 21 -12.87 32.74 -7.95
C LYS A 21 -12.86 33.97 -7.04
N ARG A 22 -13.40 35.08 -7.53
CA ARG A 22 -13.47 36.34 -6.77
C ARG A 22 -14.44 36.28 -5.59
N ALA A 23 -15.54 35.54 -5.72
CA ALA A 23 -16.43 35.26 -4.60
C ALA A 23 -15.74 34.40 -3.54
N LEU A 24 -14.96 33.39 -3.94
CA LEU A 24 -14.20 32.53 -3.05
C LEU A 24 -13.09 33.28 -2.30
N GLU A 25 -12.26 34.04 -3.01
CA GLU A 25 -11.14 34.82 -2.44
C GLU A 25 -11.57 35.88 -1.42
N ARG A 26 -12.81 36.36 -1.52
CA ARG A 26 -13.32 37.47 -0.70
C ARG A 26 -14.31 37.03 0.38
N SER A 27 -14.52 35.73 0.53
CA SER A 27 -15.48 35.18 1.48
C SER A 27 -14.76 34.42 2.57
N HIS A 28 -15.10 34.73 3.81
CA HIS A 28 -14.57 34.03 4.99
C HIS A 28 -15.59 33.05 5.57
N THR A 29 -16.81 33.01 5.03
CA THR A 29 -17.87 32.07 5.38
C THR A 29 -18.61 31.58 4.14
N ILE A 30 -19.25 30.41 4.22
CA ILE A 30 -20.12 29.87 3.16
C ILE A 30 -21.27 30.85 2.85
N SER A 31 -21.78 31.54 3.87
CA SER A 31 -22.83 32.55 3.71
C SER A 31 -22.36 33.76 2.91
N ASP A 32 -21.14 34.23 3.17
CA ASP A 32 -20.53 35.32 2.41
C ASP A 32 -20.27 34.91 0.97
N PHE A 33 -19.81 33.67 0.75
CA PHE A 33 -19.57 33.12 -0.58
C PHE A 33 -20.85 33.13 -1.41
N SER A 34 -21.93 32.55 -0.91
CA SER A 34 -23.21 32.52 -1.61
C SER A 34 -23.74 33.93 -1.89
N LYS A 35 -23.68 34.84 -0.90
CA LYS A 35 -24.16 36.22 -1.05
C LYS A 35 -23.33 36.99 -2.08
N ARG A 36 -22.01 36.85 -2.08
CA ARG A 36 -21.12 37.51 -3.03
C ARG A 36 -21.27 36.95 -4.44
N LEU A 37 -21.42 35.64 -4.58
CA LEU A 37 -21.66 34.99 -5.86
C LEU A 37 -23.00 35.45 -6.46
N GLU A 38 -24.05 35.53 -5.65
CA GLU A 38 -25.37 36.01 -6.07
C GLU A 38 -25.35 37.49 -6.49
N ILE A 39 -24.70 38.37 -5.72
CA ILE A 39 -24.51 39.79 -6.07
C ILE A 39 -23.69 39.91 -7.36
N SER A 40 -22.62 39.13 -7.48
CA SER A 40 -21.76 39.11 -8.64
C SER A 40 -22.51 38.62 -9.89
N ALA A 41 -23.40 37.64 -9.74
CA ALA A 41 -24.24 37.14 -10.83
C ALA A 41 -25.25 38.19 -11.32
N LYS A 42 -25.93 38.88 -10.40
CA LYS A 42 -26.87 39.97 -10.70
C LYS A 42 -26.22 41.13 -11.46
N ASN A 43 -24.96 41.46 -11.13
CA ASN A 43 -24.25 42.58 -11.74
C ASN A 43 -23.63 42.27 -13.12
N SER A 44 -23.41 40.99 -13.46
CA SER A 44 -22.58 40.60 -14.62
C SER A 44 -23.34 40.33 -15.92
N LYS A 45 -24.66 40.59 -15.96
CA LYS A 45 -25.55 40.38 -17.14
C LYS A 45 -25.34 39.04 -17.84
N PHE A 46 -25.23 37.96 -17.06
CA PHE A 46 -25.02 36.61 -17.59
C PHE A 46 -26.20 36.11 -18.44
N SER A 47 -25.94 35.13 -19.32
CA SER A 47 -27.00 34.44 -20.06
C SER A 47 -27.91 33.64 -19.11
N ASN A 48 -29.16 33.38 -19.51
CA ASN A 48 -30.10 32.58 -18.72
C ASN A 48 -29.56 31.17 -18.39
N ALA A 49 -28.77 30.57 -19.30
CA ALA A 49 -28.15 29.27 -19.07
C ALA A 49 -27.05 29.34 -17.99
N THR A 50 -26.23 30.39 -18.00
CA THR A 50 -25.21 30.63 -16.98
C THR A 50 -25.84 30.97 -15.62
N MET A 51 -26.94 31.73 -15.61
CA MET A 51 -27.69 32.03 -14.39
C MET A 51 -28.27 30.76 -13.74
N ARG A 52 -28.78 29.82 -14.54
CA ARG A 52 -29.23 28.51 -14.02
C ARG A 52 -28.11 27.71 -13.37
N LYS A 53 -26.92 27.66 -13.99
CA LYS A 53 -25.74 27.01 -13.38
C LYS A 53 -25.31 27.68 -12.07
N ILE A 54 -25.36 29.02 -12.00
CA ILE A 54 -25.07 29.75 -10.75
C ILE A 54 -26.11 29.42 -9.68
N GLU A 55 -27.38 29.31 -10.05
CA GLU A 55 -28.46 28.94 -9.15
C GLU A 55 -28.30 27.50 -8.63
N GLU A 56 -27.99 26.54 -9.50
CA GLU A 56 -27.64 25.16 -9.13
C GLU A 56 -26.45 25.08 -8.18
N ILE A 57 -25.37 25.84 -8.45
CA ILE A 57 -24.20 25.93 -7.56
C ILE A 57 -24.61 26.51 -6.20
N THR A 58 -25.42 27.57 -6.19
CA THR A 58 -25.85 28.24 -4.95
C THR A 58 -26.77 27.32 -4.12
N GLN A 59 -27.65 26.56 -4.78
CA GLN A 59 -28.50 25.55 -4.13
C GLN A 59 -27.67 24.38 -3.59
N GLY A 60 -26.71 23.86 -4.37
CA GLY A 60 -25.81 22.79 -3.93
C GLY A 60 -24.96 23.21 -2.72
N VAL A 61 -24.45 24.45 -2.71
CA VAL A 61 -23.73 25.01 -1.56
C VAL A 61 -24.65 25.17 -0.34
N LYS A 62 -25.91 25.56 -0.54
CA LYS A 62 -26.90 25.62 0.54
C LYS A 62 -27.19 24.24 1.12
N SER A 63 -27.42 23.23 0.28
CA SER A 63 -27.64 21.85 0.72
C SER A 63 -26.42 21.27 1.44
N ALA A 64 -25.20 21.53 0.93
CA ALA A 64 -23.97 21.12 1.60
C ALA A 64 -23.83 21.79 2.98
N LYS A 65 -24.14 23.08 3.10
CA LYS A 65 -24.15 23.79 4.38
C LYS A 65 -25.17 23.18 5.35
N GLU A 66 -26.39 22.91 4.89
CA GLU A 66 -27.43 22.28 5.73
C GLU A 66 -27.01 20.89 6.22
N ASN A 67 -26.33 20.10 5.38
CA ASN A 67 -25.80 18.80 5.77
C ASN A 67 -24.64 18.91 6.78
N ILE A 68 -23.72 19.85 6.58
CA ILE A 68 -22.63 20.12 7.53
C ILE A 68 -23.20 20.58 8.87
N THR A 69 -24.16 21.51 8.89
CA THR A 69 -24.80 21.95 10.14
C THR A 69 -25.56 20.82 10.84
N LYS A 70 -26.17 19.90 10.10
CA LYS A 70 -26.78 18.70 10.68
C LYS A 70 -25.73 17.78 11.29
N GLN A 71 -24.58 17.58 10.65
CA GLN A 71 -23.48 16.78 11.17
C GLN A 71 -22.80 17.43 12.38
N GLU A 72 -22.58 18.75 12.36
CA GLU A 72 -22.06 19.53 13.49
C GLU A 72 -22.99 19.42 14.69
N LYS A 73 -24.30 19.56 14.48
CA LYS A 73 -25.30 19.39 15.53
C LYS A 73 -25.35 17.96 16.06
N ALA A 74 -25.30 16.95 15.18
CA ALA A 74 -25.24 15.55 15.57
C ALA A 74 -23.96 15.24 16.37
N LEU A 75 -22.84 15.88 16.04
CA LEU A 75 -21.59 15.72 16.77
C LEU A 75 -21.60 16.46 18.12
N GLU A 76 -22.20 17.66 18.19
CA GLU A 76 -22.39 18.41 19.43
C GLU A 76 -23.31 17.67 20.40
N GLU A 77 -24.40 17.10 19.89
CA GLU A 77 -25.27 16.20 20.65
C GLU A 77 -24.51 14.94 21.07
N ALA A 78 -23.66 14.37 20.21
CA ALA A 78 -22.87 13.18 20.49
C ALA A 78 -21.79 13.35 21.57
N ILE A 79 -21.28 14.55 21.81
CA ILE A 79 -20.27 14.81 22.86
C ILE A 79 -20.89 15.35 24.16
N THR A 80 -22.22 15.41 24.25
CA THR A 80 -22.91 15.90 25.44
C THR A 80 -22.88 14.85 26.56
N PRO A 81 -22.20 15.11 27.70
CA PRO A 81 -22.03 14.11 28.74
C PRO A 81 -23.27 13.93 29.61
N LEU A 82 -23.49 12.71 30.07
CA LEU A 82 -24.56 12.38 31.01
C LEU A 82 -24.05 12.47 32.45
N LYS A 83 -24.62 13.37 33.26
CA LYS A 83 -24.18 13.60 34.66
C LYS A 83 -24.16 12.31 35.50
N GLN A 84 -25.03 11.36 35.17
CA GLN A 84 -25.21 10.07 35.84
C GLN A 84 -23.97 9.16 35.71
N PHE A 85 -23.15 9.34 34.68
CA PHE A 85 -21.91 8.58 34.50
C PHE A 85 -20.68 9.24 35.15
N GLY A 86 -20.88 10.30 35.93
CA GLY A 86 -19.82 10.97 36.68
C GLY A 86 -19.00 11.94 35.84
N LYS A 87 -17.72 12.10 36.19
CA LYS A 87 -16.82 13.05 35.54
C LYS A 87 -16.63 12.70 34.06
N ASN A 88 -16.87 13.65 33.17
CA ASN A 88 -16.55 13.52 31.75
C ASN A 88 -15.10 13.91 31.48
N TYR A 89 -14.44 13.17 30.59
CA TYR A 89 -13.11 13.51 30.06
C TYR A 89 -13.21 13.91 28.58
N PRO A 90 -13.68 15.14 28.29
CA PRO A 90 -13.98 15.58 26.92
C PRO A 90 -12.76 15.62 26.00
N GLU A 91 -11.54 15.69 26.54
CA GLU A 91 -10.29 15.71 25.78
C GLU A 91 -10.01 14.40 24.99
N PHE A 92 -10.73 13.33 25.33
CA PHE A 92 -10.67 12.01 24.69
C PHE A 92 -11.88 11.68 23.80
N ALA A 93 -12.78 12.64 23.53
CA ALA A 93 -13.85 12.46 22.55
C ALA A 93 -13.27 12.13 21.15
N LEU A 94 -13.94 11.24 20.42
CA LEU A 94 -13.50 10.68 19.13
C LEU A 94 -12.11 9.99 19.15
N LYS A 95 -11.65 9.56 20.33
CA LYS A 95 -10.37 8.86 20.52
C LYS A 95 -10.61 7.59 21.33
N PRO A 96 -11.20 6.54 20.73
CA PRO A 96 -11.72 5.41 21.48
C PRO A 96 -10.67 4.59 22.22
N LYS A 97 -9.43 4.53 21.71
CA LYS A 97 -8.33 3.82 22.40
C LYS A 97 -7.86 4.60 23.63
N GLU A 98 -7.64 5.90 23.48
CA GLU A 98 -7.20 6.76 24.57
C GLU A 98 -8.28 6.97 25.63
N ALA A 99 -9.56 7.04 25.21
CA ALA A 99 -10.71 7.08 26.10
C ALA A 99 -10.82 5.81 26.97
N LEU A 100 -10.61 4.63 26.37
CA LEU A 100 -10.55 3.37 27.09
C LEU A 100 -9.42 3.37 28.12
N GLU A 101 -8.20 3.70 27.70
CA GLU A 101 -7.03 3.77 28.60
C GLU A 101 -7.28 4.74 29.76
N LYS A 102 -7.86 5.91 29.46
CA LYS A 102 -8.19 6.90 30.49
C LYS A 102 -9.18 6.37 31.51
N LEU A 103 -10.25 5.72 31.07
CA LEU A 103 -11.26 5.16 31.98
C LEU A 103 -10.70 3.98 32.80
N LEU A 104 -9.83 3.15 32.22
CA LEU A 104 -9.13 2.09 32.95
C LEU A 104 -8.17 2.64 34.02
N GLN A 105 -7.54 3.79 33.75
CA GLN A 105 -6.66 4.48 34.69
C GLN A 105 -7.44 5.11 35.85
N GLU A 106 -8.48 5.89 35.54
CA GLU A 106 -9.25 6.65 36.54
C GLU A 106 -10.25 5.79 37.30
N LYS A 107 -10.70 4.68 36.68
CA LYS A 107 -11.72 3.77 37.22
C LYS A 107 -12.99 4.48 37.69
N ASN A 108 -13.36 5.54 36.98
CA ASN A 108 -14.58 6.32 37.20
C ASN A 108 -14.89 7.14 35.95
N GLY A 109 -16.11 7.70 35.89
CA GLY A 109 -16.46 8.69 34.89
C GLY A 109 -16.87 8.11 33.54
N GLN A 110 -16.82 8.98 32.54
CA GLN A 110 -17.17 8.68 31.14
C GLN A 110 -16.31 9.47 30.16
N VAL A 111 -16.36 9.04 28.91
CA VAL A 111 -15.99 9.84 27.75
C VAL A 111 -17.20 9.89 26.82
N ALA A 112 -17.90 11.02 26.81
CA ALA A 112 -19.03 11.22 25.91
C ALA A 112 -18.54 11.39 24.46
N GLY A 113 -19.22 10.76 23.50
CA GLY A 113 -18.84 10.79 22.08
C GLY A 113 -17.47 10.17 21.84
N THR A 114 -17.17 9.07 22.54
CA THR A 114 -15.91 8.33 22.39
C THR A 114 -15.69 7.87 20.96
N ALA A 115 -16.77 7.41 20.31
CA ALA A 115 -16.82 7.10 18.89
C ALA A 115 -18.11 7.66 18.28
N PHE A 116 -18.15 7.77 16.96
CA PHE A 116 -19.33 8.17 16.21
C PHE A 116 -19.50 7.25 15.01
N ARG A 117 -20.72 6.78 14.75
CA ARG A 117 -21.05 6.03 13.54
C ARG A 117 -22.34 6.56 12.94
N ASP A 118 -22.42 6.61 11.61
CA ASP A 118 -23.61 7.09 10.91
C ASP A 118 -24.86 6.23 11.17
N ASP A 119 -24.69 4.94 11.46
CA ASP A 119 -25.76 3.99 11.75
C ASP A 119 -26.19 3.92 13.23
N LEU A 120 -25.45 4.56 14.14
CA LEU A 120 -25.70 4.50 15.60
C LEU A 120 -25.71 5.88 16.30
N GLY A 121 -25.11 6.91 15.71
CA GLY A 121 -24.82 8.18 16.37
C GLY A 121 -23.61 8.10 17.31
N GLY A 122 -23.61 8.93 18.35
CA GLY A 122 -22.55 8.98 19.36
C GLY A 122 -22.51 7.72 20.23
N ILE A 123 -21.30 7.26 20.53
CA ILE A 123 -21.06 6.09 21.40
C ILE A 123 -20.16 6.51 22.56
N ASP A 124 -20.67 6.35 23.78
CA ASP A 124 -20.00 6.72 25.02
C ASP A 124 -19.31 5.52 25.64
N PHE A 125 -18.07 5.72 26.11
CA PHE A 125 -17.42 4.77 27.01
C PHE A 125 -17.64 5.24 28.44
N VAL A 126 -18.10 4.32 29.29
CA VAL A 126 -18.44 4.61 30.69
C VAL A 126 -17.72 3.62 31.59
N TRP A 127 -17.17 4.08 32.71
CA TRP A 127 -16.65 3.17 33.71
C TRP A 127 -17.76 2.27 34.26
N GLY A 128 -18.89 2.89 34.62
CA GLY A 128 -20.10 2.20 35.03
C GLY A 128 -20.01 1.54 36.41
N LYS A 129 -20.76 0.44 36.58
CA LYS A 129 -20.95 -0.26 37.85
C LYS A 129 -20.85 -1.77 37.64
N ASP A 130 -20.23 -2.47 38.57
CA ASP A 130 -20.23 -3.94 38.64
C ASP A 130 -21.54 -4.48 39.25
N GLY A 131 -21.71 -5.81 39.25
CA GLY A 131 -22.84 -6.52 39.81
C GLY A 131 -23.88 -7.00 38.78
N GLU A 132 -25.01 -7.46 39.31
CA GLU A 132 -26.10 -8.07 38.52
C GLU A 132 -26.73 -7.09 37.52
N ASP A 133 -27.02 -5.86 37.97
CA ASP A 133 -27.46 -4.74 37.14
C ASP A 133 -26.29 -3.87 36.63
N GLY A 134 -25.09 -4.46 36.56
CA GLY A 134 -23.89 -3.75 36.15
C GLY A 134 -23.90 -3.35 34.67
N TYR A 135 -23.10 -2.33 34.34
CA TYR A 135 -22.89 -1.84 32.98
C TYR A 135 -21.50 -1.18 32.89
N GLY A 136 -21.00 -0.99 31.66
CA GLY A 136 -19.73 -0.31 31.42
C GLY A 136 -18.51 -1.19 31.64
N LEU A 137 -17.33 -0.57 31.68
CA LEU A 137 -16.04 -1.26 31.79
C LEU A 137 -15.91 -2.06 33.10
N ALA A 138 -16.42 -1.54 34.22
CA ALA A 138 -16.43 -2.24 35.51
C ALA A 138 -17.19 -3.57 35.43
N HIS A 139 -18.34 -3.58 34.77
CA HIS A 139 -19.13 -4.78 34.57
C HIS A 139 -18.44 -5.79 33.64
N ILE A 140 -17.80 -5.31 32.57
CA ILE A 140 -17.02 -6.17 31.66
C ILE A 140 -15.91 -6.86 32.45
N LEU A 141 -15.10 -6.11 33.18
CA LEU A 141 -14.01 -6.64 34.00
C LEU A 141 -14.50 -7.76 34.93
N GLU A 142 -15.55 -7.50 35.72
CA GLU A 142 -16.09 -8.46 36.68
C GLU A 142 -16.67 -9.72 36.01
N LYS A 143 -17.45 -9.56 34.93
CA LYS A 143 -18.06 -10.70 34.23
C LYS A 143 -17.02 -11.57 33.55
N ARG A 144 -15.99 -10.98 32.96
CA ARG A 144 -14.92 -11.70 32.25
C ARG A 144 -14.00 -12.42 33.23
N GLU A 145 -13.66 -11.80 34.36
CA GLU A 145 -12.94 -12.46 35.45
C GLU A 145 -13.69 -13.71 35.95
N LYS A 146 -14.99 -13.57 36.26
CA LYS A 146 -15.83 -14.71 36.70
C LYS A 146 -15.96 -15.78 35.62
N GLN A 147 -16.08 -15.39 34.35
CA GLN A 147 -16.19 -16.32 33.23
C GLN A 147 -14.90 -17.11 33.03
N TYR A 148 -13.75 -16.45 32.96
CA TYR A 148 -12.46 -17.09 32.72
C TYR A 148 -12.01 -17.92 33.93
N THR A 149 -12.37 -17.53 35.14
CA THR A 149 -12.22 -18.38 36.33
C THR A 149 -13.00 -19.69 36.19
N ARG A 150 -14.22 -19.66 35.64
CA ARG A 150 -15.03 -20.88 35.42
C ARG A 150 -14.44 -21.78 34.34
N LEU A 151 -13.75 -21.21 33.35
CA LEU A 151 -13.01 -21.93 32.30
C LEU A 151 -11.68 -22.53 32.83
N GLY A 152 -11.34 -22.33 34.11
CA GLY A 152 -10.12 -22.89 34.73
C GLY A 152 -8.83 -22.13 34.42
N LEU A 153 -8.91 -20.88 33.93
CA LEU A 153 -7.73 -20.04 33.72
C LEU A 153 -7.14 -19.59 35.07
N ASN A 154 -5.82 -19.42 35.12
CA ASN A 154 -5.16 -18.83 36.28
C ASN A 154 -5.25 -17.29 36.25
N ALA A 155 -4.92 -16.63 37.37
CA ALA A 155 -5.07 -15.18 37.52
C ALA A 155 -4.33 -14.35 36.45
N GLU A 156 -3.15 -14.79 36.00
CA GLU A 156 -2.36 -14.08 34.97
C GLU A 156 -3.03 -14.20 33.60
N GLN A 157 -3.49 -15.41 33.23
CA GLN A 157 -4.21 -15.67 31.99
C GLN A 157 -5.56 -14.93 31.93
N ILE A 158 -6.27 -14.88 33.05
CA ILE A 158 -7.52 -14.12 33.17
C ILE A 158 -7.27 -12.65 32.89
N LYS A 159 -6.22 -12.08 33.49
CA LYS A 159 -5.85 -10.68 33.30
C LYS A 159 -5.47 -10.40 31.84
N GLU A 160 -4.59 -11.21 31.25
CA GLU A 160 -4.16 -11.06 29.86
C GLU A 160 -5.34 -11.11 28.89
N ARG A 161 -6.18 -12.14 28.99
CA ARG A 161 -7.34 -12.31 28.11
C ARG A 161 -8.40 -11.22 28.29
N THR A 162 -8.58 -10.73 29.51
CA THR A 162 -9.50 -9.61 29.78
C THR A 162 -8.96 -8.30 29.20
N ASP A 163 -7.65 -8.06 29.33
CA ASP A 163 -6.98 -6.88 28.76
C ASP A 163 -7.04 -6.89 27.22
N GLU A 164 -6.87 -8.05 26.58
CA GLU A 164 -7.01 -8.22 25.14
C GLU A 164 -8.43 -7.90 24.65
N LEU A 165 -9.44 -8.46 25.31
CA LEU A 165 -10.84 -8.17 25.00
C LEU A 165 -11.15 -6.68 25.14
N LEU A 166 -10.71 -6.04 26.23
CA LEU A 166 -10.93 -4.61 26.43
C LEU A 166 -10.28 -3.78 25.32
N LYS A 167 -9.03 -4.08 24.96
CA LYS A 167 -8.29 -3.38 23.89
C LYS A 167 -8.91 -3.56 22.50
N SER A 168 -9.69 -4.62 22.28
CA SER A 168 -10.43 -4.80 21.03
C SER A 168 -11.73 -3.98 20.94
N ILE A 169 -12.31 -3.51 22.06
CA ILE A 169 -13.60 -2.79 22.05
C ILE A 169 -13.59 -1.60 21.08
N PRO A 170 -12.55 -0.72 21.07
CA PRO A 170 -12.45 0.35 20.07
C PRO A 170 -12.54 -0.14 18.63
N GLU A 171 -11.80 -1.19 18.29
CA GLU A 171 -11.72 -1.72 16.93
C GLU A 171 -13.04 -2.39 16.50
N VAL A 172 -13.68 -3.12 17.42
CA VAL A 172 -15.00 -3.72 17.19
C VAL A 172 -16.03 -2.62 16.95
N ILE A 173 -16.02 -1.55 17.75
CA ILE A 173 -16.93 -0.43 17.54
C ILE A 173 -16.70 0.26 16.21
N GLU A 174 -15.45 0.53 15.81
CA GLU A 174 -15.14 1.22 14.54
C GLU A 174 -15.45 0.36 13.31
N ASN A 175 -15.11 -0.93 13.32
CA ASN A 175 -15.08 -1.76 12.12
C ASN A 175 -16.10 -2.92 12.12
N GLY A 176 -16.80 -3.13 13.22
CA GLY A 176 -17.72 -4.26 13.38
C GLY A 176 -19.09 -4.03 12.74
N MET A 177 -19.73 -5.15 12.39
CA MET A 177 -21.06 -5.18 11.82
C MET A 177 -22.12 -4.99 12.91
N LEU A 178 -23.16 -4.21 12.61
CA LEU A 178 -24.28 -3.93 13.51
C LEU A 178 -25.24 -5.12 13.57
N PHE A 179 -25.58 -5.55 14.78
CA PHE A 179 -26.55 -6.60 15.07
C PHE A 179 -27.63 -6.09 16.01
N LYS A 180 -28.89 -6.41 15.69
CA LYS A 180 -30.04 -6.15 16.54
C LYS A 180 -30.74 -7.48 16.82
N ASP A 181 -30.90 -7.82 18.09
CA ASP A 181 -31.62 -9.04 18.48
C ASP A 181 -33.15 -8.83 18.44
N ASP A 182 -33.89 -9.93 18.60
CA ASP A 182 -35.36 -9.92 18.59
C ASP A 182 -35.97 -9.09 19.73
N LEU A 183 -35.19 -8.82 20.78
CA LEU A 183 -35.56 -7.96 21.91
C LEU A 183 -35.18 -6.49 21.67
N GLY A 184 -34.66 -6.17 20.48
CA GLY A 184 -34.27 -4.83 20.06
C GLY A 184 -32.95 -4.33 20.64
N ARG A 185 -32.15 -5.20 21.29
CA ARG A 185 -30.84 -4.85 21.83
C ARG A 185 -29.84 -4.74 20.70
N ILE A 186 -29.00 -3.73 20.80
CA ILE A 186 -28.03 -3.38 19.77
C ILE A 186 -26.66 -3.88 20.20
N SER A 187 -25.93 -4.48 19.26
CA SER A 187 -24.55 -4.87 19.46
C SER A 187 -23.74 -4.70 18.19
N VAL A 188 -22.43 -4.57 18.35
CA VAL A 188 -21.48 -4.51 17.23
C VAL A 188 -20.56 -5.71 17.33
N GLU A 189 -20.31 -6.38 16.21
CA GLU A 189 -19.50 -7.60 16.21
C GLU A 189 -18.39 -7.59 15.17
N LEU A 190 -17.23 -8.08 15.58
CA LEU A 190 -16.06 -8.26 14.73
C LEU A 190 -15.19 -9.38 15.30
N ASN A 191 -14.69 -10.29 14.46
CA ASN A 191 -13.75 -11.35 14.85
C ASN A 191 -14.19 -12.16 16.09
N ASN A 192 -15.44 -12.61 16.13
CA ASN A 192 -16.06 -13.33 17.25
C ASN A 192 -16.12 -12.55 18.57
N ILE A 193 -15.92 -11.23 18.55
CA ILE A 193 -16.11 -10.37 19.73
C ILE A 193 -17.38 -9.55 19.51
N ARG A 194 -18.25 -9.53 20.53
CA ARG A 194 -19.49 -8.77 20.52
C ARG A 194 -19.45 -7.70 21.59
N VAL A 195 -19.66 -6.45 21.20
CA VAL A 195 -19.85 -5.30 22.09
C VAL A 195 -21.33 -4.94 22.16
N GLY A 196 -21.94 -5.09 23.34
CA GLY A 196 -23.33 -4.74 23.59
C GLY A 196 -23.49 -3.25 23.90
N LEU A 197 -24.43 -2.62 23.22
CA LEU A 197 -24.75 -1.20 23.32
C LEU A 197 -26.17 -0.98 23.86
N LYS A 198 -26.35 0.11 24.59
CA LYS A 198 -27.66 0.54 25.07
C LYS A 198 -27.84 2.04 24.85
N ASN A 199 -29.04 2.43 24.47
CA ASN A 199 -29.44 3.83 24.24
C ASN A 199 -30.55 4.26 25.20
N THR A 200 -30.66 3.61 26.36
CA THR A 200 -31.67 3.93 27.38
C THR A 200 -31.05 3.96 28.76
N TRP A 201 -31.46 4.94 29.56
CA TRP A 201 -31.09 5.08 30.96
C TRP A 201 -32.32 5.45 31.78
N ASP A 202 -32.64 4.64 32.80
CA ASP A 202 -33.81 4.84 33.68
C ASP A 202 -35.12 5.09 32.90
N ASN A 203 -35.40 4.21 31.92
CA ASN A 203 -36.54 4.28 31.00
C ASN A 203 -36.61 5.51 30.08
N ASN A 204 -35.58 6.36 30.07
CA ASN A 204 -35.45 7.47 29.13
C ASN A 204 -34.55 7.07 27.96
N ASN A 205 -34.95 7.47 26.76
CA ASN A 205 -34.10 7.33 25.57
C ASN A 205 -32.95 8.34 25.64
N LEU A 206 -31.74 7.85 25.40
CA LEU A 206 -30.55 8.64 25.24
C LEU A 206 -30.36 8.97 23.75
N ASN A 207 -29.74 10.12 23.46
CA ASN A 207 -29.33 10.47 22.11
C ASN A 207 -28.14 9.61 21.64
N ASN A 208 -27.31 9.18 22.60
CA ASN A 208 -26.15 8.33 22.38
C ASN A 208 -26.40 6.88 22.80
N HIS A 209 -25.58 6.00 22.25
CA HIS A 209 -25.37 4.67 22.77
C HIS A 209 -24.23 4.69 23.79
N PHE A 210 -24.23 3.79 24.76
CA PHE A 210 -23.07 3.55 25.61
C PHE A 210 -22.73 2.06 25.66
N VAL A 211 -21.45 1.77 25.86
CA VAL A 211 -20.96 0.39 25.99
C VAL A 211 -21.44 -0.19 27.32
N VAL A 212 -22.20 -1.28 27.24
CA VAL A 212 -22.74 -1.98 28.43
C VAL A 212 -21.93 -3.23 28.76
N THR A 213 -21.55 -4.00 27.74
CA THR A 213 -20.82 -5.26 27.91
C THR A 213 -20.00 -5.59 26.67
N SER A 214 -19.01 -6.48 26.79
CA SER A 214 -18.25 -7.04 25.67
C SER A 214 -17.83 -8.47 25.99
N TYR A 215 -17.93 -9.41 25.04
CA TYR A 215 -17.53 -10.81 25.22
C TYR A 215 -17.16 -11.51 23.91
N GLU A 216 -16.39 -12.58 24.03
CA GLU A 216 -16.08 -13.52 22.95
C GLU A 216 -17.25 -14.49 22.69
N ARG A 217 -17.53 -14.78 21.43
CA ARG A 217 -18.61 -15.67 20.93
C ARG A 217 -18.12 -17.05 20.48
N ASP A 218 -16.94 -17.49 20.91
CA ASP A 218 -16.41 -18.82 20.56
C ASP A 218 -17.38 -19.94 20.99
N GLU A 219 -17.63 -20.93 20.12
CA GLU A 219 -18.55 -22.05 20.36
C GLU A 219 -18.17 -22.87 21.61
N LYS A 220 -16.87 -22.95 21.95
CA LYS A 220 -16.41 -23.57 23.21
C LYS A 220 -16.82 -22.77 24.44
N VAL A 221 -16.79 -21.44 24.36
CA VAL A 221 -17.17 -20.54 25.46
C VAL A 221 -18.69 -20.51 25.64
N LEU A 222 -19.45 -20.67 24.56
CA LEU A 222 -20.91 -20.82 24.58
C LEU A 222 -21.37 -22.16 25.17
N ARG A 223 -20.70 -23.29 24.84
CA ARG A 223 -21.03 -24.62 25.40
C ARG A 223 -20.91 -24.68 26.93
N GLU A 224 -19.95 -23.96 27.53
CA GLU A 224 -19.79 -23.92 29.00
C GLU A 224 -20.79 -22.99 29.72
N LEU A 225 -21.45 -22.07 29.01
CA LEU A 225 -22.49 -21.21 29.58
C LEU A 225 -23.82 -21.96 29.77
N GLU A 226 -24.05 -23.05 29.03
CA GLU A 226 -25.27 -23.85 29.09
C GLU A 226 -25.16 -25.05 30.05
N THR A 227 -23.97 -25.43 30.51
CA THR A 227 -23.78 -26.67 31.30
C THR A 227 -22.81 -26.55 32.48
N LYS A 228 -23.28 -26.79 33.71
CA LYS A 228 -22.48 -27.29 34.87
C LYS A 228 -23.34 -28.30 35.65
N PRO A 229 -22.79 -29.34 36.36
CA PRO A 229 -21.40 -29.69 36.71
C PRO A 229 -21.05 -31.21 36.48
N PRO A 230 -20.04 -31.84 37.14
CA PRO A 230 -18.58 -31.68 37.01
C PRO A 230 -17.90 -32.94 36.39
N LEU A 231 -16.71 -32.77 35.80
CA LEU A 231 -15.53 -33.67 35.80
C LEU A 231 -14.80 -33.82 34.45
N SER A 232 -13.47 -33.75 34.60
CA SER A 232 -12.37 -34.45 33.92
C SER A 232 -11.96 -34.05 32.50
N ASN A 233 -10.75 -33.45 32.46
CA ASN A 233 -9.63 -33.68 31.55
C ASN A 233 -9.90 -34.21 30.13
N ASP A 234 -9.62 -33.38 29.13
CA ASP A 234 -8.32 -33.37 28.45
C ASP A 234 -8.41 -32.42 27.25
N TYR A 235 -7.57 -31.39 27.18
CA TYR A 235 -7.30 -30.72 25.91
C TYR A 235 -5.89 -30.11 25.89
N LYS A 236 -4.99 -30.82 25.20
CA LYS A 236 -3.85 -30.21 24.52
C LYS A 236 -4.38 -29.54 23.26
N ASP A 237 -4.37 -28.21 23.19
CA ASP A 237 -3.81 -27.56 22.01
C ASP A 237 -3.52 -26.07 22.22
N ASN A 238 -2.59 -25.63 21.41
CA ASN A 238 -1.78 -24.42 21.40
C ASN A 238 -2.59 -23.12 21.18
N SER A 239 -2.44 -22.15 22.08
CA SER A 239 -2.75 -20.74 21.80
C SER A 239 -1.65 -19.84 22.37
N ASN A 240 -0.76 -19.42 21.47
CA ASN A 240 0.21 -18.36 21.65
C ASN A 240 -0.51 -17.00 21.79
N TYR A 241 -0.54 -16.45 22.99
CA TYR A 241 -0.52 -15.00 23.21
C TYR A 241 0.55 -14.72 24.26
N SER A 242 1.36 -13.72 23.96
CA SER A 242 2.62 -13.45 24.68
C SER A 242 2.48 -12.13 25.42
N ALA A 243 2.20 -12.23 26.70
CA ALA A 243 2.21 -11.13 27.65
C ALA A 243 3.53 -10.33 27.56
N LEU A 244 3.40 -9.03 27.38
CA LEU A 244 4.46 -8.07 27.62
C LEU A 244 4.63 -7.90 29.14
N ASN A 245 5.79 -8.28 29.65
CA ASN A 245 6.23 -7.97 31.00
C ASN A 245 6.28 -6.46 31.25
N LEU A 246 5.51 -5.98 32.23
CA LEU A 246 5.78 -4.76 32.97
C LEU A 246 6.16 -5.19 34.39
N ASN A 247 7.46 -5.28 34.65
CA ASN A 247 8.02 -5.34 36.00
C ASN A 247 9.36 -4.61 35.98
N GLU A 248 9.36 -3.35 36.40
CA GLU A 248 10.49 -2.77 37.14
C GLU A 248 9.93 -2.10 38.38
N ASN A 249 10.16 -2.74 39.52
CA ASN A 249 9.97 -2.17 40.85
C ASN A 249 11.16 -1.26 41.15
N ASN A 250 10.95 0.05 41.24
CA ASN A 250 11.86 0.92 41.99
C ASN A 250 11.22 1.28 43.32
N SER A 251 11.61 0.54 44.34
CA SER A 251 11.48 0.89 45.75
C SER A 251 12.79 1.56 46.17
N THR A 252 12.80 2.89 46.24
CA THR A 252 13.83 3.64 46.97
C THR A 252 13.16 4.26 48.20
N LYS A 253 13.34 3.60 49.35
CA LYS A 253 13.20 4.22 50.67
C LYS A 253 14.48 5.00 50.93
N GLU A 254 14.42 6.33 50.87
CA GLU A 254 15.41 7.20 51.54
C GLU A 254 14.71 7.98 52.66
N GLY A 255 15.31 7.93 53.84
CA GLY A 255 14.80 8.51 55.07
C GLY A 255 14.96 10.03 55.10
N LEU A 256 13.98 10.71 55.67
CA LEU A 256 14.07 12.13 55.99
C LEU A 256 14.48 12.29 57.45
N THR A 257 15.70 12.77 57.65
CA THR A 257 16.07 13.54 58.86
C THR A 257 16.41 14.97 58.44
N SER A 258 15.93 15.89 59.28
CA SER A 258 16.21 17.34 59.35
C SER A 258 15.22 18.29 58.65
N GLN A 259 14.35 18.82 59.50
CA GLN A 259 13.86 20.21 59.59
C GLN A 259 13.94 21.08 58.33
N GLU A 260 12.78 21.27 57.69
CA GLU A 260 12.47 22.52 56.98
C GLU A 260 11.14 23.06 57.49
N THR A 261 11.06 24.40 57.56
CA THR A 261 9.92 25.20 58.00
C THR A 261 8.63 24.74 57.31
N PRO A 262 7.48 24.68 58.01
CA PRO A 262 6.23 24.23 57.42
C PRO A 262 5.74 25.27 56.41
N LEU A 263 6.08 25.06 55.14
CA LEU A 263 5.46 25.76 54.01
C LEU A 263 3.94 25.54 54.08
N SER A 264 3.21 26.64 53.89
CA SER A 264 1.75 26.65 53.86
C SER A 264 1.23 25.66 52.82
N ILE A 265 0.04 25.09 53.05
CA ILE A 265 -0.66 24.20 52.09
C ILE A 265 -0.73 24.82 50.68
N LEU A 266 -0.80 26.15 50.61
CA LEU A 266 -0.80 26.91 49.36
C LEU A 266 0.54 26.87 48.62
N GLU A 267 1.67 26.95 49.34
CA GLU A 267 3.02 26.93 48.75
C GLU A 267 3.39 25.54 48.24
N LYS A 268 2.97 24.47 48.95
CA LYS A 268 3.12 23.09 48.47
C LYS A 268 2.30 22.83 47.20
N SER A 269 1.06 23.36 47.16
CA SER A 269 0.18 23.24 45.99
C SER A 269 0.73 23.98 44.76
N GLN A 270 1.36 25.15 44.97
CA GLN A 270 2.00 25.91 43.89
C GLN A 270 3.24 25.19 43.34
N LEU A 271 4.10 24.67 44.21
CA LEU A 271 5.29 23.93 43.80
C LEU A 271 4.95 22.62 43.06
N GLU A 272 3.90 21.92 43.49
CA GLU A 272 3.43 20.69 42.84
C GLU A 272 2.80 20.97 41.48
N LYS A 273 2.08 22.09 41.35
CA LYS A 273 1.54 22.59 40.07
C LYS A 273 2.66 22.98 39.10
N GLU A 274 3.73 23.61 39.58
CA GLU A 274 4.90 23.95 38.76
C GLU A 274 5.67 22.71 38.30
N LYS A 275 5.93 21.74 39.19
CA LYS A 275 6.57 20.48 38.83
C LYS A 275 5.75 19.66 37.82
N LYS A 276 4.42 19.68 37.95
CA LYS A 276 3.52 19.03 36.98
C LYS A 276 3.51 19.74 35.63
N LEU A 277 3.56 21.07 35.61
CA LEU A 277 3.64 21.84 34.37
C LEU A 277 4.99 21.63 33.66
N GLU A 278 6.08 21.48 34.43
CA GLU A 278 7.41 21.19 33.91
C GLU A 278 7.50 19.76 33.33
N SER A 279 6.93 18.76 34.01
CA SER A 279 6.87 17.38 33.50
C SER A 279 5.97 17.27 32.25
N GLU A 280 4.84 17.97 32.20
CA GLU A 280 3.99 18.07 31.00
C GLU A 280 4.74 18.75 29.84
N ARG A 281 5.53 19.79 30.10
CA ARG A 281 6.39 20.44 29.10
C ARG A 281 7.47 19.50 28.57
N LEU A 282 8.14 18.75 29.45
CA LEU A 282 9.17 17.77 29.08
C LEU A 282 8.58 16.64 28.24
N ALA A 283 7.45 16.07 28.67
CA ALA A 283 6.76 15.02 27.91
C ALA A 283 6.29 15.52 26.54
N LYS A 284 5.80 16.76 26.44
CA LYS A 284 5.42 17.39 25.17
C LYS A 284 6.64 17.62 24.28
N ALA A 285 7.74 18.11 24.82
CA ALA A 285 8.99 18.32 24.09
C ALA A 285 9.59 16.99 23.58
N GLU A 286 9.51 15.92 24.38
CA GLU A 286 9.95 14.58 24.00
C GLU A 286 9.06 14.01 22.87
N LYS A 287 7.74 14.17 22.96
CA LYS A 287 6.80 13.79 21.89
C LYS A 287 7.04 14.58 20.61
N GLU A 288 7.28 15.89 20.69
CA GLU A 288 7.63 16.73 19.53
C GLU A 288 8.98 16.33 18.92
N ARG A 289 9.98 15.97 19.73
CA ARG A 289 11.26 15.43 19.23
C ARG A 289 11.06 14.09 18.54
N ALA A 290 10.32 13.16 19.14
CA ALA A 290 10.01 11.87 18.54
C ALA A 290 9.26 12.02 17.22
N GLN A 291 8.30 12.95 17.15
CA GLN A 291 7.57 13.23 15.91
C GLN A 291 8.48 13.84 14.85
N LYS A 292 9.34 14.81 15.19
CA LYS A 292 10.32 15.38 14.25
C LYS A 292 11.31 14.34 13.72
N ILE A 293 11.75 13.41 14.56
CA ILE A 293 12.62 12.30 14.15
C ILE A 293 11.85 11.41 13.16
N LYS A 294 10.62 11.02 13.49
CA LYS A 294 9.77 10.21 12.61
C LYS A 294 9.48 10.90 11.26
N ASP A 295 9.18 12.19 11.28
CA ASP A 295 8.92 12.98 10.07
C ASP A 295 10.19 13.10 9.21
N LYS A 296 11.35 13.29 9.84
CA LYS A 296 12.65 13.33 9.16
C LYS A 296 13.00 11.98 8.54
N GLU A 297 12.82 10.89 9.28
CA GLU A 297 13.00 9.51 8.78
C GLU A 297 12.05 9.21 7.61
N GLN A 298 10.80 9.65 7.70
CA GLN A 298 9.83 9.50 6.61
C GLN A 298 10.20 10.35 5.38
N ALA A 299 10.70 11.57 5.56
CA ALA A 299 11.15 12.43 4.47
C ALA A 299 12.37 11.83 3.76
N GLU A 300 13.41 11.45 4.52
CA GLU A 300 14.60 10.79 3.98
C GLU A 300 14.26 9.48 3.25
N LEU A 301 13.28 8.72 3.77
CA LEU A 301 12.80 7.50 3.11
C LEU A 301 12.07 7.81 1.79
N ARG A 302 11.20 8.82 1.77
CA ARG A 302 10.49 9.25 0.55
C ARG A 302 11.46 9.72 -0.52
N ASP A 303 12.50 10.46 -0.14
CA ASP A 303 13.52 10.93 -1.06
C ASP A 303 14.36 9.77 -1.61
N LYS A 304 14.71 8.78 -0.79
CA LYS A 304 15.37 7.54 -1.26
C LYS A 304 14.53 6.75 -2.25
N ILE A 305 13.22 6.59 -1.98
CA ILE A 305 12.30 5.91 -2.89
C ILE A 305 12.19 6.69 -4.22
N ARG A 306 12.04 8.02 -4.16
CA ARG A 306 11.98 8.86 -5.35
C ARG A 306 13.25 8.79 -6.17
N ALA A 307 14.42 8.88 -5.52
CA ALA A 307 15.71 8.79 -6.20
C ALA A 307 15.88 7.45 -6.92
N GLN A 308 15.48 6.34 -6.30
CA GLN A 308 15.55 5.03 -6.94
C GLN A 308 14.51 4.85 -8.05
N LYS A 309 13.27 5.31 -7.85
CA LYS A 309 12.26 5.28 -8.92
C LYS A 309 12.75 6.05 -10.13
N ASN A 310 13.33 7.24 -9.93
CA ASN A 310 13.94 8.03 -10.98
C ASN A 310 15.12 7.33 -11.68
N ALA A 311 15.93 6.56 -10.94
CA ALA A 311 17.08 5.83 -11.48
C ALA A 311 16.67 4.63 -12.37
N THR A 312 15.46 4.08 -12.18
CA THR A 312 14.93 2.96 -12.95
C THR A 312 13.96 3.38 -14.06
N LEU A 313 13.59 4.67 -14.16
CA LEU A 313 12.68 5.17 -15.21
C LEU A 313 13.20 4.83 -16.62
N GLY A 314 12.33 4.26 -17.44
CA GLY A 314 12.64 3.88 -18.83
C GLY A 314 13.59 2.70 -18.97
N LYS A 315 13.99 2.06 -17.87
CA LYS A 315 14.75 0.80 -17.86
C LYS A 315 13.83 -0.39 -17.58
N SER A 316 14.22 -1.59 -17.99
CA SER A 316 13.58 -2.81 -17.53
C SER A 316 13.82 -2.98 -16.02
N GLU A 317 12.91 -3.66 -15.31
CA GLU A 317 13.13 -4.11 -13.93
C GLU A 317 14.43 -4.91 -13.76
N LEU A 318 14.89 -5.55 -14.83
CA LEU A 318 16.11 -6.35 -14.88
C LEU A 318 17.41 -5.54 -14.97
N ASP A 319 17.31 -4.25 -15.29
CA ASP A 319 18.44 -3.32 -15.44
C ASP A 319 18.55 -2.35 -14.26
N ARG A 320 17.91 -2.70 -13.14
CA ARG A 320 18.01 -1.96 -11.89
C ARG A 320 19.46 -1.95 -11.41
N GLU A 321 19.92 -0.78 -10.97
CA GLU A 321 21.24 -0.60 -10.36
C GLU A 321 21.11 -0.54 -8.83
N ILE A 322 22.09 -1.12 -8.14
CA ILE A 322 22.18 -1.10 -6.68
C ILE A 322 23.18 -0.01 -6.30
N ALA A 323 22.69 1.04 -5.65
CA ALA A 323 23.57 2.09 -5.14
C ALA A 323 24.55 1.50 -4.12
N LYS A 324 25.83 1.45 -4.48
CA LYS A 324 26.91 1.00 -3.60
C LYS A 324 27.36 2.17 -2.71
N SER A 325 27.54 1.90 -1.43
CA SER A 325 28.10 2.85 -0.45
C SER A 325 29.51 2.46 -0.02
N GLU A 326 30.16 3.29 0.80
CA GLU A 326 31.49 3.00 1.32
C GLU A 326 31.52 1.66 2.09
N ASN A 327 32.62 0.93 1.95
CA ASN A 327 32.81 -0.35 2.60
C ASN A 327 32.86 -0.19 4.12
N ILE A 328 32.17 -1.07 4.83
CA ILE A 328 32.17 -1.10 6.29
C ILE A 328 33.39 -1.88 6.80
N PRO A 329 33.92 -1.53 7.99
CA PRO A 329 34.96 -2.33 8.61
C PRO A 329 34.41 -3.70 9.03
N TYR A 330 35.19 -4.76 8.79
CA TYR A 330 34.84 -6.11 9.22
C TYR A 330 36.09 -6.89 9.62
N LYS A 331 35.91 -7.92 10.46
CA LYS A 331 36.94 -8.91 10.78
C LYS A 331 36.52 -10.27 10.25
N GLU A 332 37.30 -10.84 9.35
CA GLU A 332 37.09 -12.20 8.87
C GLU A 332 37.44 -13.23 9.95
N LEU A 333 36.66 -14.30 10.03
CA LEU A 333 36.87 -15.35 11.01
C LEU A 333 37.85 -16.41 10.48
N GLU A 334 39.01 -16.50 11.13
CA GLU A 334 40.01 -17.53 10.84
C GLU A 334 39.50 -18.92 11.23
N ASN A 335 39.73 -19.93 10.37
CA ASN A 335 39.32 -21.34 10.57
C ASN A 335 37.81 -21.59 10.68
N ALA A 336 36.98 -20.71 10.12
CA ALA A 336 35.54 -20.94 10.03
C ALA A 336 35.20 -22.09 9.06
N PRO A 337 34.09 -22.82 9.25
CA PRO A 337 33.62 -23.79 8.28
C PRO A 337 33.34 -23.12 6.93
N LYS A 338 33.53 -23.85 5.83
CA LYS A 338 33.18 -23.36 4.49
C LYS A 338 31.68 -23.11 4.40
N THR A 339 31.28 -22.02 3.76
CA THR A 339 29.87 -21.67 3.55
C THR A 339 29.67 -21.12 2.15
N SER A 340 28.52 -21.40 1.56
CA SER A 340 28.15 -20.95 0.22
C SER A 340 26.63 -20.89 0.09
N VAL A 341 26.19 -20.27 -1.00
CA VAL A 341 24.81 -20.36 -1.49
C VAL A 341 24.82 -20.77 -2.95
N SER A 342 23.85 -21.57 -3.36
CA SER A 342 23.68 -22.04 -4.74
C SER A 342 22.35 -21.52 -5.28
N LEU A 343 22.39 -21.01 -6.52
CA LEU A 343 21.19 -20.69 -7.29
C LEU A 343 20.68 -21.93 -8.04
N ASN A 344 21.62 -22.73 -8.55
CA ASN A 344 21.45 -24.01 -9.24
C ASN A 344 22.77 -24.80 -9.16
N ASP A 345 22.84 -25.93 -9.86
CA ASP A 345 24.00 -26.84 -9.82
C ASP A 345 25.30 -26.19 -10.37
N ASP A 346 25.18 -25.15 -11.21
CA ASP A 346 26.30 -24.49 -11.87
C ASP A 346 26.68 -23.12 -11.25
N GLU A 347 25.72 -22.44 -10.59
CA GLU A 347 25.90 -21.11 -9.98
C GLU A 347 26.01 -21.23 -8.45
N ILE A 348 27.25 -21.46 -7.97
CA ILE A 348 27.60 -21.54 -6.55
C ILE A 348 28.44 -20.34 -6.15
N TYR A 349 28.00 -19.62 -5.11
CA TYR A 349 28.66 -18.42 -4.58
C TYR A 349 29.32 -18.72 -3.23
N PRO A 350 30.66 -18.77 -3.16
CA PRO A 350 31.40 -18.89 -1.92
C PRO A 350 31.20 -17.68 -1.00
N LEU A 351 31.01 -17.96 0.28
CA LEU A 351 30.82 -16.96 1.32
C LEU A 351 31.84 -17.18 2.45
N LYS A 352 32.14 -16.10 3.16
CA LYS A 352 32.98 -16.09 4.36
C LYS A 352 32.24 -15.54 5.57
N PHE A 353 32.59 -16.04 6.75
CA PHE A 353 32.06 -15.52 8.01
C PHE A 353 32.84 -14.28 8.46
N VAL A 354 32.12 -13.21 8.77
CA VAL A 354 32.71 -11.92 9.17
C VAL A 354 31.99 -11.34 10.38
N ILE A 355 32.76 -10.67 11.23
CA ILE A 355 32.28 -9.93 12.39
C ILE A 355 32.21 -8.45 12.01
N VAL A 356 31.06 -7.83 12.24
CA VAL A 356 30.77 -6.42 11.92
C VAL A 356 30.09 -5.73 13.10
N ASN A 357 30.13 -4.39 13.13
CA ASN A 357 29.33 -3.64 14.11
C ASN A 357 27.85 -3.65 13.71
N LYS A 358 26.98 -3.66 14.73
CA LYS A 358 25.52 -3.54 14.57
C LYS A 358 25.12 -2.28 13.81
N SER A 359 25.79 -1.15 14.05
CA SER A 359 25.50 0.14 13.40
C SER A 359 25.75 0.15 11.90
N ASP A 360 26.59 -0.75 11.41
CA ASP A 360 27.05 -0.76 10.02
C ASP A 360 26.11 -1.59 9.12
N LEU A 361 25.27 -2.42 9.74
CA LEU A 361 24.29 -3.26 9.06
C LEU A 361 23.07 -2.45 8.63
N LYS A 362 22.71 -2.57 7.35
CA LYS A 362 21.64 -1.80 6.71
C LYS A 362 20.54 -2.75 6.22
N PRO A 363 19.72 -3.35 7.11
CA PRO A 363 18.57 -4.14 6.67
C PRO A 363 17.57 -3.24 5.94
N ASN A 364 17.00 -3.75 4.86
CA ASN A 364 16.03 -3.06 4.04
C ASN A 364 14.73 -3.86 3.89
N PHE A 365 13.62 -3.14 3.90
CA PHE A 365 12.26 -3.66 3.97
C PHE A 365 11.32 -3.01 2.95
N LYS A 366 11.86 -2.13 2.12
CA LYS A 366 11.17 -1.55 0.98
C LYS A 366 11.78 -2.15 -0.27
N ASN A 367 11.06 -2.13 -1.39
CA ASN A 367 11.56 -2.59 -2.69
C ASN A 367 12.64 -1.60 -3.20
N THR A 368 13.75 -1.51 -2.49
CA THR A 368 14.87 -0.59 -2.69
C THR A 368 16.21 -1.31 -2.56
N GLY A 369 17.23 -0.91 -3.33
CA GLY A 369 18.59 -1.49 -3.25
C GLY A 369 18.60 -3.02 -3.44
N THR A 370 19.09 -3.76 -2.43
CA THR A 370 19.15 -5.23 -2.42
C THR A 370 17.83 -5.93 -2.07
N GLN A 371 16.81 -5.19 -1.62
CA GLN A 371 15.55 -5.78 -1.18
C GLN A 371 14.52 -5.81 -2.32
N THR A 372 13.93 -6.99 -2.49
CA THR A 372 12.95 -7.28 -3.55
C THR A 372 11.51 -7.28 -3.03
N ARG A 373 11.31 -7.47 -1.72
CA ARG A 373 9.98 -7.56 -1.10
C ARG A 373 9.35 -6.20 -0.89
N THR A 374 8.02 -6.13 -1.05
CA THR A 374 7.20 -4.97 -0.70
C THR A 374 6.58 -5.06 0.70
N ALA A 375 6.52 -6.27 1.29
CA ALA A 375 5.86 -6.55 2.56
C ALA A 375 6.82 -6.97 3.70
N VAL A 376 6.57 -6.47 4.90
CA VAL A 376 7.35 -6.73 6.12
C VAL A 376 6.54 -7.57 7.09
N ASP A 377 7.08 -8.71 7.50
CA ASP A 377 6.56 -9.48 8.63
C ASP A 377 7.15 -8.96 9.96
N SER A 378 6.46 -7.99 10.56
CA SER A 378 6.88 -7.39 11.84
C SER A 378 6.85 -8.40 12.99
N LYS A 379 5.93 -9.38 12.97
CA LYS A 379 5.82 -10.41 14.02
C LYS A 379 7.08 -11.28 14.06
N LYS A 380 7.57 -11.68 12.89
CA LYS A 380 8.80 -12.47 12.78
C LYS A 380 10.05 -11.72 13.24
N VAL A 381 10.12 -10.41 12.98
CA VAL A 381 11.23 -9.57 13.50
C VAL A 381 11.20 -9.53 15.02
N GLU A 382 10.01 -9.31 15.60
CA GLU A 382 9.81 -9.27 17.04
C GLU A 382 10.08 -10.62 17.71
N GLU A 383 9.65 -11.71 17.09
CA GLU A 383 9.93 -13.07 17.55
C GLU A 383 11.44 -13.34 17.61
N ILE A 384 12.19 -13.00 16.56
CA ILE A 384 13.66 -13.15 16.55
C ILE A 384 14.30 -12.28 17.63
N ALA A 385 13.81 -11.06 17.83
CA ALA A 385 14.32 -10.13 18.85
C ALA A 385 14.11 -10.63 20.29
N LYS A 386 12.95 -11.24 20.57
CA LYS A 386 12.53 -11.61 21.93
C LYS A 386 12.75 -13.08 22.28
N ARG A 387 12.63 -13.98 21.30
CA ARG A 387 12.64 -15.44 21.45
C ARG A 387 13.61 -16.08 20.44
N PHE A 388 14.84 -15.59 20.40
CA PHE A 388 15.85 -16.10 19.48
C PHE A 388 16.12 -17.61 19.68
N ASP A 389 16.00 -18.38 18.59
CA ASP A 389 16.42 -19.79 18.51
C ASP A 389 17.64 -19.94 17.58
N PRO A 390 18.82 -20.28 18.11
CA PRO A 390 20.03 -20.49 17.31
C PRO A 390 19.88 -21.54 16.21
N LYS A 391 19.05 -22.58 16.40
CA LYS A 391 18.88 -23.68 15.44
C LYS A 391 18.26 -23.23 14.13
N LEU A 392 17.57 -22.08 14.14
CA LEU A 392 16.92 -21.53 12.95
C LEU A 392 17.88 -20.74 12.06
N ILE A 393 19.08 -20.37 12.54
CA ILE A 393 20.02 -19.54 11.78
C ILE A 393 21.49 -19.97 11.81
N ILE A 394 21.92 -20.84 12.72
CA ILE A 394 23.31 -21.33 12.79
C ILE A 394 23.36 -22.78 12.32
N GLY A 395 24.21 -23.07 11.33
CA GLY A 395 24.46 -24.45 10.86
C GLY A 395 23.36 -25.02 9.97
N ARG A 396 22.45 -24.17 9.47
CA ARG A 396 21.38 -24.54 8.52
C ARG A 396 21.89 -24.69 7.09
N GLY A 397 23.00 -24.03 6.75
CA GLY A 397 23.50 -23.94 5.38
C GLY A 397 22.62 -23.07 4.46
N GLY A 398 23.11 -22.83 3.25
CA GLY A 398 22.39 -22.10 2.20
C GLY A 398 21.89 -20.72 2.63
N PHE A 399 20.70 -20.33 2.18
CA PHE A 399 20.08 -19.04 2.52
C PHE A 399 19.45 -19.01 3.92
N ASP A 400 19.32 -20.16 4.57
CA ASP A 400 18.68 -20.33 5.87
C ASP A 400 19.63 -20.10 7.06
N ASP A 401 20.94 -20.16 6.82
CA ASP A 401 21.99 -19.86 7.79
C ASP A 401 22.12 -18.34 8.10
N LEU A 402 23.22 -17.93 8.75
CA LEU A 402 23.50 -16.56 9.13
C LEU A 402 23.27 -15.57 7.96
N PRO A 403 22.78 -14.35 8.22
CA PRO A 403 22.45 -13.40 7.16
C PRO A 403 23.64 -13.09 6.24
N ILE A 404 23.35 -12.81 4.97
CA ILE A 404 24.36 -12.49 3.95
C ILE A 404 24.31 -11.00 3.65
N ILE A 405 25.46 -10.33 3.71
CA ILE A 405 25.60 -8.88 3.49
C ILE A 405 26.60 -8.56 2.38
N LEU A 406 26.48 -7.37 1.81
CA LEU A 406 27.47 -6.72 0.96
C LEU A 406 28.57 -6.05 1.81
N ARG A 407 29.67 -5.69 1.14
CA ARG A 407 30.82 -5.00 1.76
C ARG A 407 30.48 -3.65 2.38
N ASP A 408 29.37 -3.05 1.97
CA ASP A 408 28.89 -1.76 2.47
C ASP A 408 27.78 -1.90 3.53
N GLY A 409 27.52 -3.13 3.99
CA GLY A 409 26.56 -3.44 5.06
C GLY A 409 25.11 -3.65 4.60
N GLN A 410 24.79 -3.45 3.31
CA GLN A 410 23.47 -3.79 2.77
C GLN A 410 23.23 -5.30 2.84
N VAL A 411 21.99 -5.71 3.13
CA VAL A 411 21.66 -7.12 3.36
C VAL A 411 21.10 -7.75 2.08
N ILE A 412 21.77 -8.78 1.57
CA ILE A 412 21.32 -9.56 0.40
C ILE A 412 20.25 -10.56 0.82
N ALA A 413 20.51 -11.32 1.89
CA ALA A 413 19.62 -12.36 2.39
C ALA A 413 19.50 -12.32 3.91
N GLY A 414 18.27 -12.38 4.44
CA GLY A 414 18.01 -12.37 5.87
C GLY A 414 17.73 -11.02 6.50
N ASN A 415 17.08 -10.10 5.77
CA ASN A 415 16.65 -8.79 6.28
C ASN A 415 15.88 -8.87 7.62
N HIS A 416 14.88 -9.76 7.74
CA HIS A 416 14.14 -9.96 9.00
C HIS A 416 15.03 -10.48 10.14
N ARG A 417 16.00 -11.34 9.83
CA ARG A 417 16.96 -11.87 10.82
C ARG A 417 17.88 -10.76 11.33
N ILE A 418 18.47 -9.97 10.44
CA ILE A 418 19.31 -8.83 10.86
C ILE A 418 18.49 -7.87 11.71
N ALA A 419 17.29 -7.48 11.29
CA ALA A 419 16.48 -6.55 12.07
C ALA A 419 16.12 -7.10 13.47
N GLY A 420 15.82 -8.39 13.60
CA GLY A 420 15.62 -9.02 14.90
C GLY A 420 16.90 -9.04 15.74
N MET A 421 18.04 -9.39 15.14
CA MET A 421 19.36 -9.46 15.78
C MET A 421 19.86 -8.09 16.28
N LEU A 422 19.52 -7.02 15.55
CA LEU A 422 19.81 -5.65 15.98
C LEU A 422 19.01 -5.25 17.24
N ASN A 423 17.85 -5.87 17.45
CA ASN A 423 16.91 -5.57 18.53
C ASN A 423 16.84 -6.68 19.60
N PHE A 424 17.85 -7.54 19.72
CA PHE A 424 17.85 -8.61 20.73
C PHE A 424 17.60 -8.08 22.15
N ASN A 425 16.68 -8.72 22.85
CA ASN A 425 16.63 -8.61 24.31
C ASN A 425 17.82 -9.34 24.96
N ALA A 426 18.03 -9.13 26.26
CA ALA A 426 19.16 -9.70 26.99
C ALA A 426 19.22 -11.24 26.90
N GLU A 427 18.07 -11.91 26.95
CA GLU A 427 17.99 -13.37 26.88
C GLU A 427 18.38 -13.89 25.48
N SER A 428 17.83 -13.30 24.43
CA SER A 428 18.12 -13.65 23.04
C SER A 428 19.59 -13.41 22.71
N ARG A 429 20.15 -12.30 23.21
CA ARG A 429 21.57 -12.00 23.05
C ARG A 429 22.45 -13.06 23.72
N LYS A 430 22.10 -13.48 24.93
CA LYS A 430 22.84 -14.53 25.65
C LYS A 430 22.80 -15.86 24.91
N LYS A 431 21.63 -16.27 24.39
CA LYS A 431 21.47 -17.47 23.56
C LYS A 431 22.33 -17.41 22.29
N TYR A 432 22.33 -16.25 21.63
CA TYR A 432 23.16 -16.01 20.45
C TYR A 432 24.66 -16.14 20.75
N GLU A 433 25.15 -15.47 21.80
CA GLU A 433 26.56 -15.54 22.18
C GLU A 433 26.99 -16.96 22.61
N GLN A 434 26.13 -17.68 23.32
CA GLN A 434 26.37 -19.08 23.68
C GLN A 434 26.50 -19.95 22.43
N ALA A 435 25.58 -19.82 21.47
CA ALA A 435 25.62 -20.62 20.25
C ALA A 435 26.85 -20.28 19.39
N LEU A 436 27.29 -19.03 19.34
CA LEU A 436 28.52 -18.66 18.64
C LEU A 436 29.77 -19.25 19.29
N LYS A 437 29.81 -19.29 20.63
CA LYS A 437 30.91 -19.95 21.35
C LYS A 437 30.94 -21.45 21.07
N GLU A 438 29.79 -22.11 21.01
CA GLU A 438 29.69 -23.56 20.76
C GLU A 438 30.03 -23.93 19.30
N ASN A 439 29.58 -23.15 18.32
CA ASN A 439 29.71 -23.50 16.90
C ASN A 439 30.96 -22.91 16.22
N PHE A 440 31.47 -21.78 16.71
CA PHE A 440 32.58 -21.05 16.08
C PHE A 440 33.73 -20.77 17.06
N ASN A 441 33.60 -21.10 18.35
CA ASN A 441 34.58 -20.80 19.39
C ASN A 441 34.96 -19.31 19.49
N ILE A 442 33.99 -18.42 19.25
CA ILE A 442 34.20 -16.96 19.34
C ILE A 442 33.43 -16.32 20.48
N ARG A 443 33.90 -15.15 20.92
CA ARG A 443 33.16 -14.23 21.79
C ARG A 443 33.10 -12.86 21.12
N LEU A 444 31.90 -12.32 21.01
CA LEU A 444 31.65 -11.02 20.39
C LEU A 444 31.56 -9.92 21.44
N LYS A 445 31.91 -8.69 21.07
CA LYS A 445 31.55 -7.50 21.85
C LYS A 445 30.04 -7.24 21.80
N PRO A 446 29.47 -6.48 22.75
CA PRO A 446 28.03 -6.19 22.78
C PRO A 446 27.48 -5.55 21.50
N ASN A 447 28.30 -4.77 20.79
CA ASN A 447 27.96 -4.07 19.55
C ASN A 447 28.31 -4.85 18.28
N GLU A 448 28.79 -6.09 18.38
CA GLU A 448 29.21 -6.91 17.23
C GLU A 448 28.19 -8.02 16.90
N LEU A 449 28.12 -8.39 15.62
CA LEU A 449 27.36 -9.53 15.10
C LEU A 449 28.21 -10.34 14.11
N LEU A 450 28.03 -11.65 14.09
CA LEU A 450 28.56 -12.57 13.08
C LEU A 450 27.55 -12.70 11.92
N VAL A 451 28.02 -12.44 10.71
CA VAL A 451 27.27 -12.54 9.46
C VAL A 451 28.11 -13.21 8.38
N ARG A 452 27.54 -13.45 7.20
CA ARG A 452 28.25 -13.97 6.03
C ARG A 452 28.39 -12.88 4.97
N MET A 453 29.47 -12.94 4.21
CA MET A 453 29.77 -12.01 3.12
C MET A 453 30.32 -12.78 1.91
N PRO A 454 29.96 -12.42 0.67
CA PRO A 454 30.59 -12.99 -0.51
C PRO A 454 32.11 -12.85 -0.50
N GLU A 455 32.84 -13.90 -0.89
CA GLU A 455 34.30 -13.84 -1.00
C GLU A 455 34.74 -12.86 -2.10
N GLN A 456 34.00 -12.86 -3.21
CA GLN A 456 34.21 -11.98 -4.36
C GLN A 456 33.18 -10.85 -4.38
N GLU A 457 33.53 -9.73 -5.01
CA GLU A 457 32.58 -8.65 -5.22
C GLU A 457 31.56 -9.06 -6.28
N LEU A 458 30.28 -8.90 -5.96
CA LEU A 458 29.17 -9.23 -6.84
C LEU A 458 28.77 -8.01 -7.67
N ASN A 459 28.37 -8.25 -8.90
CA ASN A 459 27.68 -7.26 -9.72
C ASN A 459 26.19 -7.19 -9.33
N ASP A 460 25.52 -6.10 -9.73
CA ASP A 460 24.14 -5.83 -9.35
C ASP A 460 23.19 -6.96 -9.73
N LYS A 461 23.42 -7.61 -10.89
CA LYS A 461 22.59 -8.74 -11.36
C LYS A 461 22.73 -9.94 -10.42
N GLU A 462 23.96 -10.33 -10.08
CA GLU A 462 24.22 -11.43 -9.13
C GLU A 462 23.58 -11.18 -7.77
N ILE A 463 23.64 -9.93 -7.29
CA ILE A 463 23.00 -9.53 -6.03
C ILE A 463 21.49 -9.71 -6.09
N PHE A 464 20.84 -9.27 -7.18
CA PHE A 464 19.40 -9.50 -7.37
C PHE A 464 19.07 -10.99 -7.45
N LYS A 465 19.89 -11.81 -8.13
CA LYS A 465 19.66 -13.25 -8.20
C LYS A 465 19.68 -13.90 -6.83
N LEU A 466 20.70 -13.60 -6.03
CA LEU A 466 20.84 -14.12 -4.66
C LEU A 466 19.71 -13.64 -3.75
N ALA A 467 19.37 -12.35 -3.80
CA ALA A 467 18.28 -11.78 -3.00
C ALA A 467 16.94 -12.45 -3.34
N SER A 468 16.65 -12.60 -4.63
CA SER A 468 15.42 -13.21 -5.11
C SER A 468 15.33 -14.71 -4.77
N LYS A 469 16.39 -15.48 -5.02
CA LYS A 469 16.46 -16.92 -4.68
C LYS A 469 16.28 -17.16 -3.18
N SER A 470 16.80 -16.27 -2.34
CA SER A 470 16.62 -16.36 -0.88
C SER A 470 15.14 -16.27 -0.43
N ASN A 471 14.25 -15.79 -1.31
CA ASN A 471 12.82 -15.62 -1.07
C ASN A 471 11.94 -16.62 -1.83
N GLU A 472 12.47 -17.40 -2.78
CA GLU A 472 11.70 -18.23 -3.73
C GLU A 472 10.66 -19.16 -3.08
N ASN A 473 11.03 -19.84 -1.99
CA ASN A 473 10.13 -20.77 -1.26
C ASN A 473 9.44 -20.12 -0.03
N ARG A 474 9.52 -18.80 0.08
CA ARG A 474 9.04 -17.99 1.20
C ARG A 474 8.17 -16.82 0.71
N ALA A 475 7.80 -16.84 -0.57
CA ALA A 475 7.09 -15.79 -1.26
C ALA A 475 5.68 -15.63 -0.69
N ASN A 476 5.38 -14.43 -0.21
CA ASN A 476 4.04 -14.03 0.22
C ASN A 476 3.33 -13.19 -0.87
N SER A 477 3.99 -12.90 -1.99
CA SER A 477 3.47 -12.11 -3.13
C SER A 477 3.87 -12.72 -4.47
N PHE A 478 3.07 -12.45 -5.51
CA PHE A 478 3.35 -12.91 -6.87
C PHE A 478 4.60 -12.24 -7.47
N SER A 479 4.87 -10.98 -7.09
CA SER A 479 6.10 -10.25 -7.45
C SER A 479 7.39 -10.97 -7.04
N ASP A 480 7.42 -11.63 -5.88
CA ASP A 480 8.60 -12.37 -5.42
C ASP A 480 8.90 -13.57 -6.35
N THR A 481 7.86 -14.30 -6.75
CA THR A 481 7.95 -15.40 -7.72
C THR A 481 8.40 -14.89 -9.09
N LEU A 482 7.80 -13.80 -9.55
CA LEU A 482 8.09 -13.18 -10.84
C LEU A 482 9.54 -12.70 -10.93
N LEU A 483 10.05 -12.05 -9.88
CA LEU A 483 11.44 -11.61 -9.86
C LEU A 483 12.43 -12.78 -9.86
N SER A 484 12.11 -13.89 -9.19
CA SER A 484 12.96 -15.09 -9.18
C SER A 484 13.08 -15.70 -10.57
N ALA A 485 11.94 -15.80 -11.26
CA ALA A 485 11.88 -16.20 -12.65
C ALA A 485 12.72 -15.28 -13.56
N MET A 486 12.52 -13.96 -13.43
CA MET A 486 13.22 -12.95 -14.22
C MET A 486 14.75 -12.99 -14.01
N SER A 487 15.18 -13.12 -12.76
CA SER A 487 16.59 -13.28 -12.38
C SER A 487 17.25 -14.49 -13.07
N SER A 488 16.52 -15.60 -13.16
CA SER A 488 17.05 -16.87 -13.71
C SER A 488 17.30 -16.80 -15.22
N TYR A 489 16.54 -15.96 -15.95
CA TYR A 489 16.62 -15.88 -17.41
C TYR A 489 17.30 -14.61 -17.95
N ASN A 490 17.62 -13.63 -17.10
CA ASN A 490 18.13 -12.32 -17.52
C ASN A 490 19.34 -12.39 -18.46
N ASP A 491 20.35 -13.20 -18.14
CA ASP A 491 21.55 -13.32 -18.99
C ASP A 491 21.24 -13.98 -20.34
N LYS A 492 20.22 -14.82 -20.39
CA LYS A 492 19.80 -15.54 -21.58
C LYS A 492 19.03 -14.63 -22.57
N LEU A 493 18.44 -13.52 -22.10
CA LEU A 493 17.78 -12.50 -22.94
C LEU A 493 18.75 -11.83 -23.94
N LYS A 494 20.06 -11.83 -23.67
CA LYS A 494 21.08 -11.28 -24.60
C LYS A 494 21.22 -12.08 -25.89
N HIS A 495 20.67 -13.29 -25.93
CA HIS A 495 20.80 -14.24 -27.04
C HIS A 495 19.45 -14.60 -27.66
N LEU A 496 18.50 -13.67 -27.63
CA LEU A 496 17.20 -13.83 -28.29
C LEU A 496 17.37 -13.86 -29.82
N PRO A 497 16.58 -14.68 -30.53
CA PRO A 497 16.50 -14.60 -31.98
C PRO A 497 15.92 -13.24 -32.41
N HIS A 498 16.19 -12.83 -33.65
CA HIS A 498 15.62 -11.59 -34.18
C HIS A 498 14.09 -11.62 -34.21
N LYS A 499 13.49 -12.78 -34.51
CA LYS A 499 12.05 -12.99 -34.57
C LYS A 499 11.67 -14.37 -34.05
N PHE A 500 10.52 -14.46 -33.39
CA PHE A 500 9.83 -15.70 -33.06
C PHE A 500 8.64 -15.90 -34.01
N GLU A 501 8.44 -17.09 -34.55
CA GLU A 501 7.33 -17.37 -35.47
C GLU A 501 6.65 -18.67 -35.10
N SER A 502 5.32 -18.65 -35.10
CA SER A 502 4.50 -19.78 -34.69
C SER A 502 3.16 -19.73 -35.41
N ASP A 503 2.44 -20.85 -35.39
CA ASP A 503 1.06 -20.98 -35.86
C ASP A 503 0.05 -20.82 -34.72
N SER A 504 0.46 -21.01 -33.47
CA SER A 504 -0.37 -20.82 -32.27
C SER A 504 0.37 -20.09 -31.15
N VAL A 505 -0.41 -19.54 -30.20
CA VAL A 505 0.11 -18.87 -29.00
C VAL A 505 0.84 -19.83 -28.06
N GLU A 506 0.38 -21.08 -27.95
CA GLU A 506 1.03 -22.11 -27.13
C GLU A 506 2.39 -22.49 -27.71
N ASN A 507 2.48 -22.68 -29.03
CA ASN A 507 3.73 -22.96 -29.71
C ASN A 507 4.70 -21.77 -29.59
N LEU A 508 4.19 -20.54 -29.67
CA LEU A 508 4.98 -19.32 -29.50
C LEU A 508 5.58 -19.25 -28.09
N ALA A 509 4.76 -19.45 -27.06
CA ALA A 509 5.20 -19.47 -25.67
C ALA A 509 6.24 -20.57 -25.41
N ASN A 510 6.06 -21.75 -25.99
CA ASN A 510 7.03 -22.84 -25.90
C ASN A 510 8.36 -22.53 -26.60
N GLN A 511 8.36 -21.78 -27.71
CA GLN A 511 9.60 -21.35 -28.35
C GLN A 511 10.41 -20.41 -27.46
N VAL A 512 9.74 -19.42 -26.84
CA VAL A 512 10.39 -18.54 -25.85
C VAL A 512 11.01 -19.37 -24.74
N ALA A 513 10.27 -20.33 -24.20
CA ALA A 513 10.76 -21.24 -23.17
C ALA A 513 11.98 -22.04 -23.62
N ARG A 514 12.02 -22.58 -24.85
CA ARG A 514 13.18 -23.33 -25.36
C ARG A 514 14.43 -22.47 -25.54
N VAL A 515 14.26 -21.19 -25.88
CA VAL A 515 15.39 -20.25 -26.04
C VAL A 515 16.00 -19.89 -24.69
N LEU A 516 15.16 -19.71 -23.66
CA LEU A 516 15.56 -19.29 -22.32
C LEU A 516 15.84 -20.46 -21.36
N GLU A 517 15.26 -21.64 -21.57
CA GLU A 517 15.44 -22.84 -20.74
C GLU A 517 16.24 -23.90 -21.48
N ARG A 518 17.50 -23.59 -21.76
CA ARG A 518 18.40 -24.46 -22.56
C ARG A 518 18.74 -25.79 -21.87
N ASP A 519 18.60 -25.85 -20.56
CA ASP A 519 19.00 -26.98 -19.73
C ASP A 519 17.91 -28.05 -19.68
N ALA A 520 16.65 -27.69 -19.98
CA ALA A 520 15.53 -28.62 -20.07
C ALA A 520 15.24 -29.03 -21.52
N LYS A 521 15.25 -30.33 -21.81
CA LYS A 521 14.83 -30.85 -23.13
C LYS A 521 13.36 -30.53 -23.46
N ILE A 522 12.50 -30.53 -22.44
CA ILE A 522 11.08 -30.16 -22.54
C ILE A 522 10.78 -29.27 -21.33
N PRO A 523 10.58 -27.95 -21.53
CA PRO A 523 10.22 -27.05 -20.44
C PRO A 523 8.88 -27.44 -19.83
N SER A 524 8.80 -27.43 -18.49
CA SER A 524 7.54 -27.58 -17.76
C SER A 524 6.63 -26.36 -17.92
N ALA A 525 5.34 -26.49 -17.63
CA ALA A 525 4.38 -25.36 -17.71
C ALA A 525 4.85 -24.12 -16.91
N ASN A 526 5.43 -24.33 -15.72
CA ASN A 526 5.97 -23.24 -14.91
C ASN A 526 7.20 -22.59 -15.56
N GLN A 527 8.09 -23.37 -16.18
CA GLN A 527 9.23 -22.83 -16.91
C GLN A 527 8.79 -22.05 -18.15
N VAL A 528 7.77 -22.54 -18.87
CA VAL A 528 7.18 -21.82 -19.99
C VAL A 528 6.63 -20.47 -19.52
N GLU A 529 5.83 -20.46 -18.47
CA GLU A 529 5.27 -19.23 -17.91
C GLU A 529 6.37 -18.25 -17.46
N ASN A 530 7.34 -18.73 -16.68
CA ASN A 530 8.43 -17.91 -16.14
C ASN A 530 9.32 -17.30 -17.24
N ALA A 531 9.65 -18.08 -18.28
CA ALA A 531 10.43 -17.60 -19.41
C ALA A 531 9.69 -16.49 -20.18
N ASN A 532 8.39 -16.68 -20.40
CA ASN A 532 7.54 -15.73 -21.10
C ASN A 532 7.30 -14.43 -20.30
N LEU A 533 7.07 -14.54 -18.99
CA LEU A 533 7.00 -13.39 -18.09
C LEU A 533 8.32 -12.61 -18.06
N CYS A 534 9.46 -13.31 -18.10
CA CYS A 534 10.76 -12.66 -18.20
C CYS A 534 10.92 -11.89 -19.52
N LEU A 535 10.56 -12.49 -20.67
CA LEU A 535 10.59 -11.79 -21.96
C LEU A 535 9.63 -10.59 -21.98
N LEU A 536 8.44 -10.71 -21.39
CA LEU A 536 7.50 -9.58 -21.27
C LEU A 536 8.11 -8.43 -20.44
N SER A 537 8.74 -8.75 -19.31
CA SER A 537 9.38 -7.77 -18.43
C SER A 537 10.56 -7.03 -19.08
N HIS A 538 11.19 -7.65 -20.08
CA HIS A 538 12.26 -7.02 -20.86
C HIS A 538 11.73 -5.82 -21.65
N TYR A 539 10.50 -5.91 -22.17
CA TYR A 539 9.87 -4.83 -22.95
C TYR A 539 9.02 -3.88 -22.10
N ALA A 540 8.50 -4.31 -20.97
CA ALA A 540 7.71 -3.48 -20.06
C ALA A 540 8.62 -2.64 -19.16
N THR A 541 9.00 -1.44 -19.62
CA THR A 541 9.90 -0.54 -18.88
C THR A 541 9.20 0.18 -17.72
N ASN A 542 9.97 0.56 -16.70
CA ASN A 542 9.42 1.26 -15.54
C ASN A 542 8.99 2.68 -15.87
N THR A 543 7.83 3.07 -15.36
CA THR A 543 7.23 4.39 -15.58
C THR A 543 7.21 5.20 -14.28
N PRO A 544 6.95 6.52 -14.36
CA PRO A 544 6.73 7.35 -13.18
C PRO A 544 5.52 6.90 -12.35
N ASN A 545 4.60 6.15 -12.95
CA ASN A 545 3.41 5.64 -12.28
C ASN A 545 3.69 4.28 -11.66
N ASN A 546 4.12 3.30 -12.47
CA ASN A 546 4.19 1.90 -12.09
C ASN A 546 5.51 1.23 -12.51
N SER A 547 5.86 0.21 -11.74
CA SER A 547 6.87 -0.80 -12.04
C SER A 547 6.22 -2.09 -12.58
N PHE A 548 6.92 -2.87 -13.41
CA PHE A 548 6.35 -4.13 -13.93
C PHE A 548 5.91 -5.09 -12.80
N LEU A 549 6.70 -5.16 -11.72
CA LEU A 549 6.36 -5.96 -10.53
C LEU A 549 5.13 -5.41 -9.80
N GLU A 550 5.03 -4.08 -9.68
CA GLU A 550 3.88 -3.42 -9.03
C GLU A 550 2.57 -3.71 -9.77
N VAL A 551 2.60 -3.70 -11.11
CA VAL A 551 1.42 -3.99 -11.93
C VAL A 551 0.89 -5.40 -11.68
N PHE A 552 1.76 -6.41 -11.69
CA PHE A 552 1.33 -7.79 -11.46
C PHE A 552 0.89 -8.04 -10.00
N ASP A 553 1.51 -7.37 -9.01
CA ASP A 553 1.04 -7.43 -7.63
C ASP A 553 -0.33 -6.78 -7.45
N ASN A 554 -0.58 -5.63 -8.11
CA ASN A 554 -1.87 -4.95 -8.07
C ASN A 554 -2.94 -5.79 -8.75
N ALA A 555 -2.63 -6.35 -9.93
CA ALA A 555 -3.53 -7.27 -10.64
C ALA A 555 -3.85 -8.51 -9.78
N TYR A 556 -2.86 -9.10 -9.10
CA TYR A 556 -3.07 -10.25 -8.22
C TYR A 556 -3.95 -9.95 -7.01
N LYS A 557 -3.90 -8.71 -6.49
CA LYS A 557 -4.71 -8.29 -5.34
C LYS A 557 -6.14 -7.94 -5.70
N ASN A 558 -6.36 -7.35 -6.87
CA ASN A 558 -7.64 -6.75 -7.23
C ASN A 558 -8.48 -7.64 -8.17
N LEU A 559 -7.85 -8.52 -8.94
CA LEU A 559 -8.56 -9.46 -9.82
C LEU A 559 -8.86 -10.76 -9.07
N ASP A 560 -9.97 -11.42 -9.41
CA ASP A 560 -10.20 -12.78 -8.94
C ASP A 560 -9.19 -13.76 -9.55
N ARG A 561 -9.15 -15.00 -9.04
CA ARG A 561 -8.17 -16.00 -9.44
C ARG A 561 -8.20 -16.32 -10.95
N GLU A 562 -9.38 -16.41 -11.55
CA GLU A 562 -9.53 -16.75 -12.98
C GLU A 562 -9.21 -15.54 -13.85
N GLN A 563 -9.65 -14.36 -13.45
CA GLN A 563 -9.32 -13.09 -14.11
C GLN A 563 -7.80 -12.84 -14.10
N PHE A 564 -7.15 -13.02 -12.95
CA PHE A 564 -5.70 -12.85 -12.83
C PHE A 564 -4.96 -13.88 -13.69
N LYS A 565 -5.40 -15.14 -13.69
CA LYS A 565 -4.82 -16.18 -14.55
C LYS A 565 -4.93 -15.80 -16.02
N ALA A 566 -6.12 -15.42 -16.48
CA ALA A 566 -6.35 -14.99 -17.87
C ALA A 566 -5.50 -13.75 -18.24
N PHE A 567 -5.43 -12.75 -17.36
CA PHE A 567 -4.57 -11.57 -17.52
C PHE A 567 -3.10 -11.96 -17.71
N LYS A 568 -2.58 -12.77 -16.79
CA LYS A 568 -1.19 -13.23 -16.79
C LYS A 568 -0.87 -14.04 -18.05
N GLU A 569 -1.67 -15.05 -18.37
CA GLU A 569 -1.44 -15.93 -19.52
C GLU A 569 -1.56 -15.18 -20.85
N MET A 570 -2.54 -14.28 -20.99
CA MET A 570 -2.75 -13.51 -22.22
C MET A 570 -1.51 -12.69 -22.58
N PHE A 571 -0.92 -12.00 -21.60
CA PHE A 571 0.26 -11.16 -21.86
C PHE A 571 1.56 -11.96 -21.88
N ALA A 572 1.74 -12.92 -20.97
CA ALA A 572 2.96 -13.73 -20.91
C ALA A 572 3.13 -14.55 -22.20
N ASN A 573 2.12 -15.32 -22.60
CA ASN A 573 2.22 -16.22 -23.76
C ASN A 573 2.36 -15.45 -25.09
N ASN A 574 2.05 -14.15 -25.10
CA ASN A 574 2.24 -13.24 -26.22
C ASN A 574 3.50 -12.36 -26.11
N SER A 575 4.39 -12.61 -25.14
CA SER A 575 5.63 -11.86 -24.94
C SER A 575 6.50 -11.75 -26.20
N ALA A 576 6.60 -12.84 -26.97
CA ALA A 576 7.30 -12.90 -28.24
C ALA A 576 6.70 -12.00 -29.34
N ASN A 577 5.40 -11.72 -29.31
CA ASN A 577 4.80 -10.78 -30.26
C ASN A 577 5.25 -9.33 -29.98
N PHE A 578 5.37 -8.95 -28.70
CA PHE A 578 5.96 -7.65 -28.34
C PHE A 578 7.44 -7.57 -28.72
N HIS A 579 8.18 -8.68 -28.57
CA HIS A 579 9.55 -8.80 -29.07
C HIS A 579 9.62 -8.55 -30.57
N ASN A 580 8.79 -9.25 -31.35
CA ASN A 580 8.78 -9.13 -32.80
C ASN A 580 8.45 -7.70 -33.26
N LEU A 581 7.43 -7.07 -32.66
CA LEU A 581 7.01 -5.73 -33.05
C LEU A 581 8.05 -4.66 -32.69
N ASN A 582 8.68 -4.75 -31.52
CA ASN A 582 9.70 -3.77 -31.10
C ASN A 582 11.03 -3.91 -31.85
N ASN A 583 11.33 -5.08 -32.43
CA ASN A 583 12.57 -5.32 -33.18
C ASN A 583 12.36 -5.36 -34.70
N ASP A 584 11.16 -5.02 -35.18
CA ASP A 584 10.86 -5.06 -36.60
C ASP A 584 11.62 -3.97 -37.37
N THR A 585 12.35 -4.36 -38.40
CA THR A 585 13.20 -3.45 -39.19
C THR A 585 12.42 -2.66 -40.25
N VAL A 586 11.12 -2.92 -40.44
CA VAL A 586 10.29 -2.21 -41.43
C VAL A 586 9.58 -1.02 -40.79
N ILE A 587 9.06 -1.19 -39.57
CA ILE A 587 8.37 -0.14 -38.80
C ILE A 587 9.30 0.49 -37.75
N GLU A 588 10.42 1.05 -38.21
CA GLU A 588 11.54 1.48 -37.35
C GLU A 588 11.19 2.52 -36.27
N ASN A 589 10.12 3.31 -36.45
CA ASN A 589 9.66 4.32 -35.49
C ASN A 589 8.63 3.79 -34.48
N PHE A 590 8.26 2.51 -34.57
CA PHE A 590 7.36 1.88 -33.61
C PHE A 590 8.12 1.38 -32.37
N THR A 591 7.61 1.73 -31.20
CA THR A 591 7.96 1.05 -29.94
C THR A 591 6.78 1.11 -28.99
N ILE A 592 6.49 -0.02 -28.33
CA ILE A 592 5.46 -0.10 -27.28
C ILE A 592 6.06 -0.02 -25.87
N SER A 593 7.38 -0.23 -25.74
CA SER A 593 8.06 -0.41 -24.46
C SER A 593 7.86 0.71 -23.42
N PRO A 594 7.85 2.01 -23.78
CA PRO A 594 7.58 3.09 -22.83
C PRO A 594 6.17 3.09 -22.26
N TYR A 595 5.23 2.41 -22.93
CA TYR A 595 3.79 2.47 -22.65
C TYR A 595 3.26 1.16 -22.07
N LEU A 596 3.97 0.04 -22.29
CA LEU A 596 3.47 -1.30 -22.01
C LEU A 596 3.14 -1.52 -20.53
N THR A 597 4.00 -1.09 -19.60
CA THR A 597 3.76 -1.27 -18.14
C THR A 597 2.47 -0.60 -17.67
N ASP A 598 2.27 0.67 -18.00
CA ASP A 598 1.04 1.39 -17.63
C ASP A 598 -0.18 0.91 -18.43
N ALA A 599 0.03 0.36 -19.64
CA ALA A 599 -1.04 -0.28 -20.41
C ALA A 599 -1.50 -1.58 -19.74
N LEU A 600 -0.59 -2.41 -19.23
CA LEU A 600 -0.89 -3.61 -18.44
C LEU A 600 -1.71 -3.25 -17.18
N ASP A 601 -1.28 -2.23 -16.44
CA ASP A 601 -1.99 -1.72 -15.25
C ASP A 601 -3.40 -1.23 -15.60
N THR A 602 -3.51 -0.45 -16.67
CA THR A 602 -4.80 0.02 -17.17
C THR A 602 -5.68 -1.15 -17.59
N THR A 603 -5.14 -2.15 -18.29
CA THR A 603 -5.90 -3.34 -18.68
C THR A 603 -6.49 -4.07 -17.48
N ALA A 604 -5.70 -4.27 -16.41
CA ALA A 604 -6.19 -4.89 -15.18
C ALA A 604 -7.31 -4.06 -14.52
N LYS A 605 -7.10 -2.74 -14.36
CA LYS A 605 -8.10 -1.83 -13.79
C LYS A 605 -9.40 -1.77 -14.61
N MET A 606 -9.30 -1.77 -15.93
CA MET A 606 -10.46 -1.71 -16.82
C MET A 606 -11.23 -3.03 -16.89
N LEU A 607 -10.62 -4.15 -16.49
CA LEU A 607 -11.34 -5.40 -16.29
C LEU A 607 -12.26 -5.31 -15.06
N GLU A 608 -11.80 -4.63 -14.00
CA GLU A 608 -12.54 -4.35 -12.77
C GLU A 608 -13.62 -3.25 -12.97
N SER A 609 -13.32 -2.21 -13.76
CA SER A 609 -14.19 -1.02 -13.89
C SER A 609 -14.95 -0.92 -15.21
N GLY A 610 -16.29 -0.92 -15.12
CA GLY A 610 -17.20 -0.44 -16.17
C GLY A 610 -17.17 -1.21 -17.49
N ASN A 611 -18.04 -0.82 -18.42
CA ASN A 611 -18.03 -1.37 -19.78
C ASN A 611 -17.04 -0.57 -20.67
N ARG A 612 -16.66 -1.14 -21.82
CA ARG A 612 -15.71 -0.50 -22.76
C ARG A 612 -16.17 0.90 -23.21
N SER A 613 -17.48 1.13 -23.29
CA SER A 613 -18.07 2.40 -23.70
C SER A 613 -17.75 3.51 -22.71
N ASP A 614 -17.93 3.25 -21.42
CA ASP A 614 -17.69 4.24 -20.36
C ASP A 614 -16.21 4.63 -20.32
N ASN A 615 -15.33 3.64 -20.45
CA ASN A 615 -13.89 3.83 -20.46
C ASN A 615 -13.45 4.67 -21.67
N PHE A 616 -14.00 4.40 -22.85
CA PHE A 616 -13.71 5.15 -24.07
C PHE A 616 -14.30 6.57 -24.05
N SER A 617 -15.49 6.75 -23.47
CA SER A 617 -16.12 8.06 -23.30
C SER A 617 -15.27 8.98 -22.41
N LYS A 618 -14.79 8.46 -21.28
CA LYS A 618 -13.88 9.20 -20.40
C LYS A 618 -12.58 9.58 -21.12
N LEU A 619 -11.97 8.64 -21.83
CA LEU A 619 -10.75 8.89 -22.59
C LEU A 619 -10.96 9.93 -23.70
N ALA A 620 -12.09 9.89 -24.41
CA ALA A 620 -12.40 10.88 -25.43
C ALA A 620 -12.50 12.28 -24.82
N HIS A 621 -13.13 12.41 -23.65
CA HIS A 621 -13.20 13.68 -22.93
C HIS A 621 -11.82 14.19 -22.49
N ASP A 622 -11.00 13.31 -21.90
CA ASP A 622 -9.67 13.66 -21.40
C ASP A 622 -8.72 14.05 -22.55
N ILE A 623 -8.81 13.35 -23.69
CA ILE A 623 -8.02 13.64 -24.91
C ILE A 623 -8.48 14.94 -25.56
N ASP A 624 -9.79 15.15 -25.73
CA ASP A 624 -10.32 16.39 -26.29
C ASP A 624 -9.86 17.60 -25.46
N TYR A 625 -9.96 17.49 -24.12
CA TYR A 625 -9.45 18.52 -23.23
C TYR A 625 -7.95 18.74 -23.39
N LEU A 626 -7.14 17.67 -23.40
CA LEU A 626 -5.69 17.77 -23.55
C LEU A 626 -5.31 18.45 -24.87
N VAL A 627 -5.91 18.04 -25.98
CA VAL A 627 -5.63 18.56 -27.32
C VAL A 627 -6.05 20.03 -27.45
N ASN A 628 -7.23 20.39 -26.94
CA ASN A 628 -7.77 21.74 -27.05
C ASN A 628 -7.12 22.75 -26.09
N THR A 629 -6.50 22.29 -25.00
CA THR A 629 -5.87 23.16 -24.00
C THR A 629 -4.36 23.28 -24.14
N THR A 630 -3.73 22.51 -25.03
CA THR A 630 -2.29 22.58 -25.32
C THR A 630 -2.01 23.48 -26.51
N ASP A 631 -0.90 24.21 -26.45
CA ASP A 631 -0.44 25.10 -27.52
C ASP A 631 0.14 24.32 -28.72
N GLU A 632 0.71 25.01 -29.69
CA GLU A 632 1.33 24.41 -30.89
C GLU A 632 2.53 23.50 -30.56
N ASN A 633 3.17 23.69 -29.41
CA ASN A 633 4.25 22.85 -28.92
C ASN A 633 3.74 21.65 -28.10
N GLY A 634 2.42 21.45 -28.00
CA GLY A 634 1.83 20.44 -27.14
C GLY A 634 1.98 20.77 -25.64
N MET A 635 2.14 22.05 -25.29
CA MET A 635 2.40 22.48 -23.91
C MET A 635 1.21 23.26 -23.32
N ASN A 636 0.99 23.10 -22.03
CA ASN A 636 0.19 24.00 -21.20
C ASN A 636 0.75 23.99 -19.76
N ALA A 637 0.14 24.74 -18.85
CA ALA A 637 0.57 24.77 -17.44
C ALA A 637 0.52 23.39 -16.77
N PHE A 638 -0.45 22.54 -17.14
CA PHE A 638 -0.59 21.20 -16.60
C PHE A 638 0.52 20.26 -17.09
N ILE A 639 0.84 20.26 -18.39
CA ILE A 639 1.92 19.46 -19.00
C ILE A 639 3.29 19.85 -18.45
N LYS A 640 3.51 21.14 -18.12
CA LYS A 640 4.78 21.59 -17.51
C LYS A 640 5.06 20.91 -16.17
N GLU A 641 4.02 20.74 -15.36
CA GLU A 641 4.10 20.06 -14.06
C GLU A 641 4.01 18.53 -14.19
N ASN A 642 3.35 18.03 -15.25
CA ASN A 642 3.09 16.60 -15.47
C ASN A 642 3.68 16.16 -16.82
N LYS A 643 5.01 16.03 -16.87
CA LYS A 643 5.77 15.78 -18.10
C LYS A 643 5.39 14.47 -18.82
N ASP A 644 4.87 13.49 -18.09
CA ASP A 644 4.54 12.17 -18.63
C ASP A 644 3.07 12.01 -19.06
N THR A 645 2.31 13.11 -19.10
CA THR A 645 0.87 13.08 -19.42
C THR A 645 0.59 12.39 -20.75
N TYR A 646 1.32 12.71 -21.82
CA TYR A 646 1.10 12.07 -23.11
C TYR A 646 1.36 10.57 -23.08
N ASN A 647 2.43 10.14 -22.40
CA ASN A 647 2.74 8.72 -22.25
C ASN A 647 1.64 8.01 -21.46
N SER A 648 1.12 8.63 -20.41
CA SER A 648 -0.02 8.11 -19.65
C SER A 648 -1.28 7.95 -20.50
N VAL A 649 -1.62 8.95 -21.33
CA VAL A 649 -2.77 8.86 -22.25
C VAL A 649 -2.59 7.75 -23.28
N ILE A 650 -1.39 7.60 -23.86
CA ILE A 650 -1.07 6.52 -24.80
C ILE A 650 -1.24 5.16 -24.11
N SER A 651 -0.68 4.99 -22.91
CA SER A 651 -0.83 3.76 -22.12
C SER A 651 -2.28 3.44 -21.81
N GLN A 652 -3.10 4.45 -21.50
CA GLN A 652 -4.52 4.23 -21.22
C GLN A 652 -5.30 3.82 -22.48
N LEU A 653 -4.99 4.40 -23.64
CA LEU A 653 -5.58 4.02 -24.94
C LEU A 653 -5.24 2.56 -25.29
N LEU A 654 -3.98 2.16 -25.11
CA LEU A 654 -3.53 0.77 -25.30
C LEU A 654 -4.23 -0.17 -24.33
N GLY A 655 -4.16 0.11 -23.03
CA GLY A 655 -4.70 -0.76 -21.99
C GLY A 655 -6.22 -0.94 -22.10
N SER A 656 -6.94 0.12 -22.47
CA SER A 656 -8.39 0.07 -22.72
C SER A 656 -8.73 -0.71 -24.00
N SER A 657 -7.85 -0.71 -25.00
CA SER A 657 -7.99 -1.52 -26.20
C SER A 657 -7.75 -3.00 -25.93
N PHE A 658 -6.79 -3.33 -25.05
CA PHE A 658 -6.47 -4.71 -24.68
C PHE A 658 -7.49 -5.35 -23.72
N ALA A 659 -8.08 -4.57 -22.82
CA ALA A 659 -9.00 -5.08 -21.78
C ALA A 659 -10.19 -5.89 -22.34
N ARG A 660 -10.58 -5.63 -23.59
CA ARG A 660 -11.68 -6.39 -24.23
C ARG A 660 -11.34 -7.87 -24.42
N PHE A 661 -10.08 -8.23 -24.66
CA PHE A 661 -9.68 -9.61 -24.97
C PHE A 661 -9.83 -10.52 -23.76
N LEU A 662 -9.64 -9.98 -22.55
CA LEU A 662 -9.86 -10.69 -21.29
C LEU A 662 -11.32 -11.06 -21.03
N ARG A 663 -12.25 -10.50 -21.80
CA ARG A 663 -13.68 -10.82 -21.75
C ARG A 663 -14.11 -11.83 -22.83
N LEU A 664 -13.19 -12.23 -23.72
CA LEU A 664 -13.46 -13.21 -24.77
C LEU A 664 -13.13 -14.62 -24.30
N GLU A 665 -13.69 -15.61 -24.99
CA GLU A 665 -13.22 -16.98 -24.84
C GLU A 665 -11.79 -17.10 -25.37
N ASN A 666 -10.96 -17.81 -24.60
CA ASN A 666 -9.54 -18.02 -24.88
C ASN A 666 -8.74 -16.72 -25.16
N PRO A 667 -8.62 -15.81 -24.16
CA PRO A 667 -8.03 -14.47 -24.34
C PRO A 667 -6.64 -14.47 -25.01
N SER A 668 -5.77 -15.42 -24.63
CA SER A 668 -4.42 -15.55 -25.16
C SER A 668 -4.38 -15.75 -26.67
N ALA A 669 -5.27 -16.59 -27.21
CA ALA A 669 -5.36 -16.88 -28.65
C ALA A 669 -5.94 -15.69 -29.43
N GLN A 670 -7.00 -15.07 -28.89
CA GLN A 670 -7.60 -13.88 -29.52
C GLN A 670 -6.62 -12.70 -29.57
N PHE A 671 -5.83 -12.53 -28.50
CA PHE A 671 -4.82 -11.49 -28.44
C PHE A 671 -3.61 -11.80 -29.34
N TYR A 672 -3.24 -13.08 -29.48
CA TYR A 672 -2.23 -13.55 -30.43
C TYR A 672 -2.60 -13.19 -31.87
N ASP A 673 -3.82 -13.52 -32.31
CA ASP A 673 -4.29 -13.20 -33.67
C ASP A 673 -4.27 -11.70 -33.96
N PHE A 674 -4.62 -10.89 -32.96
CA PHE A 674 -4.54 -9.44 -33.03
C PHE A 674 -3.09 -8.96 -33.20
N LEU A 675 -2.17 -9.41 -32.35
CA LEU A 675 -0.77 -8.97 -32.40
C LEU A 675 -0.04 -9.47 -33.65
N ALA A 676 -0.29 -10.70 -34.09
CA ALA A 676 0.33 -11.28 -35.28
C ALA A 676 0.02 -10.47 -36.56
N LYS A 677 -1.18 -9.87 -36.64
CA LYS A 677 -1.62 -9.04 -37.77
C LYS A 677 -1.26 -7.57 -37.63
N ALA A 678 -0.74 -7.14 -36.47
CA ALA A 678 -0.58 -5.73 -36.15
C ALA A 678 0.28 -4.97 -37.18
N LYS A 679 1.41 -5.55 -37.61
CA LYS A 679 2.30 -4.92 -38.59
C LYS A 679 1.59 -4.64 -39.92
N GLU A 680 0.96 -5.65 -40.49
CA GLU A 680 0.25 -5.55 -41.78
C GLU A 680 -0.89 -4.54 -41.68
N GLN A 681 -1.67 -4.61 -40.61
CA GLN A 681 -2.80 -3.71 -40.37
C GLN A 681 -2.38 -2.26 -40.15
N MET A 682 -1.27 -2.00 -39.46
CA MET A 682 -0.72 -0.65 -39.35
C MET A 682 -0.28 -0.08 -40.70
N ILE A 683 0.32 -0.91 -41.57
CA ILE A 683 0.73 -0.51 -42.91
C ILE A 683 -0.49 -0.22 -43.80
N GLU A 684 -1.52 -1.07 -43.74
CA GLU A 684 -2.77 -0.85 -44.47
C GLU A 684 -3.47 0.43 -44.00
N ASN A 685 -3.56 0.63 -42.68
CA ASN A 685 -4.22 1.78 -42.07
C ASN A 685 -3.51 3.13 -42.29
N ALA A 686 -2.23 3.09 -42.68
CA ALA A 686 -1.42 4.25 -43.02
C ALA A 686 -1.77 4.84 -44.40
N VAL A 687 -2.52 4.12 -45.23
CA VAL A 687 -2.94 4.54 -46.57
C VAL A 687 -4.35 5.14 -46.53
N ASP A 688 -4.50 6.45 -46.75
CA ASP A 688 -5.80 7.09 -46.94
C ASP A 688 -6.11 7.20 -48.45
N ILE A 689 -6.80 6.17 -48.96
CA ILE A 689 -7.17 6.04 -50.39
C ILE A 689 -8.13 7.18 -50.81
N PHE A 690 -8.93 7.70 -49.88
CA PHE A 690 -9.93 8.74 -50.19
C PHE A 690 -9.33 10.14 -50.24
N LYS A 691 -8.30 10.41 -49.44
CA LYS A 691 -7.55 11.68 -49.48
C LYS A 691 -6.33 11.65 -50.40
N GLY A 692 -5.96 10.47 -50.93
CA GLY A 692 -4.78 10.30 -51.76
C GLY A 692 -3.48 10.57 -51.01
N THR A 693 -3.50 10.45 -49.68
CA THR A 693 -2.36 10.70 -48.79
C THR A 693 -1.98 9.42 -48.06
N SER A 694 -0.70 9.06 -48.04
CA SER A 694 -0.19 7.91 -47.28
C SER A 694 0.89 8.34 -46.30
N LYS A 695 0.78 7.87 -45.05
CA LYS A 695 1.88 7.96 -44.09
C LYS A 695 2.98 6.99 -44.55
N PRO A 696 4.24 7.44 -44.74
CA PRO A 696 5.34 6.54 -45.10
C PRO A 696 5.49 5.42 -44.06
N ILE A 697 5.85 4.21 -44.50
CA ILE A 697 6.05 3.06 -43.60
C ILE A 697 7.05 3.39 -42.49
N SER A 698 8.11 4.12 -42.81
CA SER A 698 9.11 4.58 -41.84
C SER A 698 8.55 5.53 -40.78
N GLN A 699 7.38 6.13 -40.97
CA GLN A 699 6.72 7.01 -39.99
C GLN A 699 5.66 6.29 -39.15
N ILE A 700 5.36 5.02 -39.43
CA ILE A 700 4.45 4.21 -38.62
C ILE A 700 4.97 4.15 -37.17
N ASN A 701 4.08 4.39 -36.22
CA ASN A 701 4.41 4.54 -34.81
C ASN A 701 3.30 4.00 -33.90
N ILE A 702 3.40 4.27 -32.60
CA ILE A 702 2.46 3.76 -31.59
C ILE A 702 0.99 4.18 -31.83
N PHE A 703 0.74 5.34 -32.45
CA PHE A 703 -0.62 5.80 -32.72
C PHE A 703 -1.31 4.96 -33.80
N ASP A 704 -0.56 4.45 -34.77
CA ASP A 704 -1.12 3.54 -35.78
C ASP A 704 -1.53 2.20 -35.16
N PHE A 705 -0.76 1.73 -34.17
CA PHE A 705 -1.10 0.55 -33.39
C PHE A 705 -2.33 0.77 -32.49
N ILE A 706 -2.44 1.94 -31.87
CA ILE A 706 -3.64 2.33 -31.09
C ILE A 706 -4.87 2.39 -31.99
N LYS A 707 -4.75 3.00 -33.18
CA LYS A 707 -5.82 3.05 -34.19
C LYS A 707 -6.32 1.65 -34.50
N TYR A 708 -5.41 0.74 -34.85
CA TYR A 708 -5.71 -0.67 -35.07
C TYR A 708 -6.37 -1.34 -33.84
N GLY A 709 -5.87 -1.06 -32.64
CA GLY A 709 -6.45 -1.53 -31.37
C GLY A 709 -7.90 -1.09 -31.17
N ILE A 710 -8.24 0.15 -31.50
CA ILE A 710 -9.61 0.67 -31.38
C ILE A 710 -10.52 0.05 -32.44
N GLU A 711 -10.09 0.05 -33.72
CA GLU A 711 -10.84 -0.40 -34.89
C GLU A 711 -11.14 -1.89 -34.92
N SER A 712 -10.21 -2.72 -34.42
CA SER A 712 -10.37 -4.17 -34.36
C SER A 712 -11.48 -4.64 -33.39
N GLY A 713 -12.14 -3.71 -32.67
CA GLY A 713 -13.24 -4.02 -31.77
C GLY A 713 -14.58 -3.54 -32.33
N ARG A 714 -15.68 -3.81 -31.60
CA ARG A 714 -17.00 -3.30 -32.01
C ARG A 714 -16.99 -1.78 -32.08
N SER A 715 -17.38 -1.22 -33.23
CA SER A 715 -17.56 0.22 -33.43
C SER A 715 -18.68 0.77 -32.55
N SER A 716 -18.43 1.90 -31.90
CA SER A 716 -19.40 2.66 -31.10
C SER A 716 -19.33 4.16 -31.44
N LYS A 717 -20.07 4.99 -30.71
CA LYS A 717 -19.94 6.45 -30.82
C LYS A 717 -18.58 6.89 -30.26
N GLU A 718 -18.25 6.41 -29.08
CA GLU A 718 -17.05 6.71 -28.30
C GLU A 718 -15.78 6.23 -29.02
N SER A 719 -15.81 5.05 -29.66
CA SER A 719 -14.68 4.57 -30.45
C SER A 719 -14.41 5.46 -31.67
N ARG A 720 -15.46 6.00 -32.31
CA ARG A 720 -15.30 6.95 -33.43
C ARG A 720 -14.77 8.30 -32.96
N GLU A 721 -15.28 8.81 -31.84
CA GLU A 721 -14.75 10.04 -31.23
C GLU A 721 -13.26 9.92 -30.89
N LEU A 722 -12.82 8.79 -30.34
CA LEU A 722 -11.40 8.54 -30.11
C LEU A 722 -10.58 8.51 -31.41
N LEU A 723 -11.08 7.84 -32.45
CA LEU A 723 -10.41 7.78 -33.76
C LEU A 723 -10.32 9.16 -34.42
N ASP A 724 -11.34 10.01 -34.26
CA ASP A 724 -11.36 11.38 -34.78
C ASP A 724 -10.35 12.29 -34.05
N LEU A 725 -10.14 12.06 -32.75
CA LEU A 725 -9.17 12.81 -31.93
C LEU A 725 -7.71 12.35 -32.11
N LEU A 726 -7.50 11.09 -32.49
CA LEU A 726 -6.17 10.45 -32.53
C LEU A 726 -5.13 11.20 -33.39
N PRO A 727 -5.46 11.70 -34.60
CA PRO A 727 -4.49 12.42 -35.43
C PRO A 727 -4.00 13.73 -34.79
N GLU A 728 -4.88 14.49 -34.14
CA GLU A 728 -4.48 15.73 -33.47
C GLU A 728 -3.71 15.43 -32.18
N LEU A 729 -4.07 14.35 -31.45
CA LEU A 729 -3.28 13.88 -30.31
C LEU A 729 -1.85 13.49 -30.73
N GLU A 730 -1.69 12.72 -31.81
CA GLU A 730 -0.38 12.35 -32.38
C GLU A 730 0.43 13.59 -32.74
N LYS A 731 -0.20 14.58 -33.40
CA LYS A 731 0.45 15.84 -33.76
C LYS A 731 0.94 16.61 -32.53
N LYS A 732 0.12 16.72 -31.49
CA LYS A 732 0.48 17.40 -30.23
C LYS A 732 1.60 16.67 -29.48
N PHE A 733 1.55 15.34 -29.42
CA PHE A 733 2.61 14.52 -28.86
C PHE A 733 3.93 14.72 -29.61
N ASN A 734 3.92 14.67 -30.94
CA ASN A 734 5.12 14.86 -31.75
C ASN A 734 5.70 16.28 -31.60
N ALA A 735 4.86 17.30 -31.43
CA ALA A 735 5.30 18.66 -31.13
C ALA A 735 5.95 18.74 -29.73
N HIS A 736 5.35 18.08 -28.74
CA HIS A 736 5.90 17.99 -27.38
C HIS A 736 7.27 17.31 -27.36
N GLU A 737 7.41 16.17 -28.02
CA GLU A 737 8.68 15.44 -28.15
C GLU A 737 9.77 16.28 -28.82
N LYS A 738 9.41 17.03 -29.87
CA LYS A 738 10.32 17.98 -30.53
C LYS A 738 10.73 19.11 -29.59
N PHE A 739 9.80 19.66 -28.82
CA PHE A 739 10.07 20.70 -27.83
C PHE A 739 11.02 20.21 -26.72
N LEU A 740 10.83 19.00 -26.22
CA LEU A 740 11.73 18.37 -25.24
C LEU A 740 13.14 18.12 -25.80
N LYS A 741 13.26 17.74 -27.07
CA LYS A 741 14.56 17.56 -27.75
C LYS A 741 15.25 18.89 -28.04
N GLY A 742 14.49 19.92 -28.39
CA GLY A 742 14.99 21.28 -28.66
C GLY A 742 15.43 22.04 -27.41
N SER A 743 14.85 21.75 -26.24
CA SER A 743 15.21 22.36 -24.96
C SER A 743 16.37 21.69 -24.22
N LYS A 744 16.86 20.55 -24.74
CA LYS A 744 18.07 19.84 -24.26
C LYS A 744 19.35 20.23 -25.02
N LYS A 745 19.24 21.05 -26.06
CA LYS A 745 20.36 21.72 -26.75
C LYS A 745 20.51 23.12 -26.20
#